data_AF-A0AB40E849-F1
#
_entry.id   AF-A0AB40E849-F1
#
_cell.length_a   1.000
_cell.length_b   1.000
_cell.length_c   1.000
_cell.angle_alpha   90.00
_cell.angle_beta   90.00
_cell.angle_gamma   90.00
#
_symmetry.space_group_name_H-M   'P 1'
#
loop_
_entity.id
_entity.type
_entity.pdbx_description
1 polymer ?
#
loop_
_entity_poly.entity_id
_entity_poly.type
_entity_poly.pdbx_seq_one_letter_code
_entity_poly.pdbx_strand_id
1 'polypeptide(L)'
;MPTSASPPSSASASDSLSSLAVFSTRRHSDLLARLTSSDTHVQLKALRELKNRIIGNRTKKLFFIKLGLVPAVADILASKTGAVVPDDRNSDLLIQSAAVIGSFACGFDAGVHAVLDAQVFPSLLRLLSHCDEKVVDAGARSLRMIYQSKLAPKYDFIQQKNMEFLLSLLNSENENVTGLGASIIMHSCKTVAEQKALCLAGVLKKFIRLLQGSLSQRDASLESLAKIIKNNVEAVSEFVGLDSGRALSTVIELTSDRYPRTRLLASLCLIVIRNTCPCHLQDIAIKTKLVHLLLELHDDPGQVGDEASFAFSSLIAGREDLQKLAFEANAIDKLYNHLQKGALHPKRAEGILLAMADLCSKMDSCRFKFLTLKALKLVIDGLTQDSSAVRAAACICLKSVSRSIKSLCAGDFMDETIVFPLVQLLQDPCTSVQVAALSAVGNIVLDFTKRRSIFIRCGGATQLVQLSKSMDSALRLNALWALRNLMFLADTTCKEGIFGELEASSLASLVCDSEPVVQEQALALVRNLIDGSVNCIEFVFAEDGIILHSVGRKLQSVPKVEIAIQGMYLLCNVASGNEFHKDAVMNQLVKQADNGMQSFMIEFLQSSNSQLRTASVWTIINLTFPSVPGASGRVSKLRNAGILSQIKSMVNDPSPEVKLRIRTALGQFTTSGADST
;
A
#
# COMPACT_ATOMS: atom_id res chain seq x y z
N MET A 1 -8.39 29.11 -76.77
CA MET A 1 -8.69 30.19 -75.80
C MET A 1 -9.62 29.63 -74.72
N PRO A 2 -9.49 29.97 -73.43
CA PRO A 2 -8.28 29.98 -72.57
C PRO A 2 -8.44 28.98 -71.38
N THR A 3 -7.44 28.17 -71.05
CA THR A 3 -6.49 28.25 -69.92
C THR A 3 -7.05 28.20 -68.48
N SER A 4 -6.51 27.24 -67.74
CA SER A 4 -6.63 26.95 -66.30
C SER A 4 -6.44 28.15 -65.37
N ALA A 5 -7.26 28.26 -64.32
CA ALA A 5 -7.11 29.22 -63.23
C ALA A 5 -6.74 28.53 -61.90
N SER A 6 -5.64 28.98 -61.31
CA SER A 6 -5.16 28.68 -59.95
C SER A 6 -5.84 29.62 -58.92
N PRO A 7 -5.94 29.24 -57.63
CA PRO A 7 -6.58 30.06 -56.59
C PRO A 7 -5.62 31.11 -55.97
N PRO A 8 -6.13 32.15 -55.29
CA PRO A 8 -5.30 33.19 -54.71
C PRO A 8 -4.70 32.78 -53.35
N SER A 9 -3.55 33.38 -53.08
CA SER A 9 -2.63 33.19 -51.95
C SER A 9 -3.21 33.53 -50.57
N SER A 10 -3.08 32.58 -49.64
CA SER A 10 -3.27 32.75 -48.20
C SER A 10 -2.00 33.28 -47.54
N ALA A 11 -1.82 34.60 -47.47
CA ALA A 11 -0.77 35.23 -46.68
C ALA A 11 -1.33 36.46 -45.96
N SER A 12 -1.85 36.25 -44.75
CA SER A 12 -2.10 37.33 -43.77
C SER A 12 -2.52 36.85 -42.36
N ALA A 13 -2.77 35.55 -42.14
CA ALA A 13 -3.16 35.03 -40.82
C ALA A 13 -1.98 34.51 -39.97
N SER A 14 -0.85 34.15 -40.57
CA SER A 14 0.32 33.61 -39.84
C SER A 14 1.21 34.69 -39.20
N ASP A 15 1.28 35.89 -39.81
CA ASP A 15 2.11 37.01 -39.32
C ASP A 15 1.49 37.78 -38.15
N SER A 16 0.16 37.71 -38.01
CA SER A 16 -0.56 38.29 -36.87
C SER A 16 -0.40 37.45 -35.60
N LEU A 17 -0.33 36.13 -35.70
CA LEU A 17 -0.09 35.20 -34.58
C LEU A 17 1.38 35.20 -34.12
N SER A 18 2.34 35.30 -35.04
CA SER A 18 3.76 35.38 -34.69
C SER A 18 4.12 36.73 -34.04
N SER A 19 3.53 37.84 -34.52
CA SER A 19 3.74 39.16 -33.92
C SER A 19 3.11 39.28 -32.52
N LEU A 20 1.98 38.62 -32.23
CA LEU A 20 1.37 38.54 -30.89
C LEU A 20 2.22 37.72 -29.88
N ALA A 21 2.84 36.62 -30.33
CA ALA A 21 3.77 35.84 -29.51
C ALA A 21 5.08 36.61 -29.22
N VAL A 22 5.58 37.37 -30.19
CA VAL A 22 6.74 38.27 -30.03
C VAL A 22 6.41 39.51 -29.18
N PHE A 23 5.18 40.02 -29.25
CA PHE A 23 4.72 41.14 -28.41
C PHE A 23 4.54 40.75 -26.95
N SER A 24 4.03 39.53 -26.69
CA SER A 24 3.88 39.02 -25.32
C SER A 24 5.23 38.75 -24.68
N THR A 25 6.19 38.14 -25.40
CA THR A 25 7.57 37.94 -24.91
C THR A 25 8.30 39.25 -24.63
N ARG A 26 8.12 40.32 -25.43
CA ARG A 26 8.67 41.66 -25.15
C ARG A 26 8.13 42.32 -23.88
N ARG A 27 6.82 42.20 -23.59
CA ARG A 27 6.23 42.68 -22.32
C ARG A 27 6.67 41.86 -21.11
N HIS A 28 7.14 40.63 -21.32
CA HIS A 28 7.60 39.73 -20.26
C HIS A 28 9.11 39.82 -20.01
N SER A 29 9.93 40.14 -21.01
CA SER A 29 11.35 40.51 -20.83
C SER A 29 11.51 41.86 -20.10
N ASP A 30 10.55 42.77 -20.26
CA ASP A 30 10.49 44.05 -19.51
C ASP A 30 10.41 43.85 -17.99
N LEU A 31 9.75 42.77 -17.52
CA LEU A 31 9.64 42.49 -16.09
C LEU A 31 10.98 42.13 -15.45
N LEU A 32 11.84 41.38 -16.14
CA LEU A 32 13.16 41.01 -15.62
C LEU A 32 14.07 42.24 -15.50
N ALA A 33 14.05 43.12 -16.50
CA ALA A 33 14.78 44.40 -16.48
C ALA A 33 14.30 45.31 -15.32
N ARG A 34 13.00 45.35 -15.06
CA ARG A 34 12.42 46.14 -13.96
C ARG A 34 12.70 45.55 -12.58
N LEU A 35 12.84 44.23 -12.46
CA LEU A 35 13.25 43.57 -11.20
C LEU A 35 14.73 43.80 -10.90
N THR A 36 15.58 43.83 -11.93
CA THR A 36 17.03 44.07 -11.80
C THR A 36 17.41 45.56 -11.76
N SER A 37 16.42 46.46 -11.86
CA SER A 37 16.62 47.91 -11.74
C SER A 37 17.18 48.31 -10.38
N SER A 38 18.00 49.35 -10.33
CA SER A 38 18.48 49.97 -9.09
C SER A 38 17.41 50.80 -8.35
N ASP A 39 16.29 51.11 -9.00
CA ASP A 39 15.18 51.89 -8.42
C ASP A 39 14.22 50.99 -7.64
N THR A 40 14.16 51.21 -6.32
CA THR A 40 13.31 50.47 -5.38
C THR A 40 11.82 50.59 -5.68
N HIS A 41 11.35 51.72 -6.22
CA HIS A 41 9.95 51.92 -6.60
C HIS A 41 9.59 51.11 -7.86
N VAL A 42 10.52 51.05 -8.82
CA VAL A 42 10.37 50.22 -10.04
C VAL A 42 10.32 48.74 -9.68
N GLN A 43 11.23 48.29 -8.81
CA GLN A 43 11.26 46.92 -8.28
C GLN A 43 9.96 46.56 -7.57
N LEU A 44 9.48 47.41 -6.66
CA LEU A 44 8.25 47.16 -5.90
C LEU A 44 7.03 47.04 -6.81
N LYS A 45 6.92 47.90 -7.84
CA LYS A 45 5.84 47.83 -8.84
C LYS A 45 5.94 46.54 -9.67
N ALA A 46 7.15 46.12 -10.05
CA ALA A 46 7.39 44.88 -10.78
C ALA A 46 7.04 43.64 -9.95
N LEU A 47 7.40 43.59 -8.67
CA LEU A 47 7.05 42.50 -7.76
C LEU A 47 5.53 42.35 -7.58
N ARG A 48 4.82 43.48 -7.37
CA ARG A 48 3.35 43.48 -7.26
C ARG A 48 2.69 42.97 -8.55
N GLU A 49 3.17 43.42 -9.70
CA GLU A 49 2.69 42.97 -11.01
C GLU A 49 2.96 41.47 -11.23
N LEU A 50 4.16 40.99 -10.90
CA LEU A 50 4.53 39.59 -11.02
C LEU A 50 3.65 38.69 -10.13
N LYS A 51 3.50 39.05 -8.86
CA LYS A 51 2.64 38.33 -7.90
C LYS A 51 1.24 38.14 -8.46
N ASN A 52 0.60 39.21 -8.94
CA ASN A 52 -0.76 39.17 -9.49
C ASN A 52 -0.86 38.31 -10.76
N ARG A 53 0.24 38.13 -11.51
CA ARG A 53 0.26 37.28 -12.71
C ARG A 53 0.42 35.79 -12.41
N ILE A 54 1.06 35.43 -11.28
CA ILE A 54 1.39 34.03 -10.96
C ILE A 54 0.42 33.36 -9.97
N ILE A 55 -0.35 34.15 -9.20
CA ILE A 55 -1.34 33.59 -8.26
C ILE A 55 -2.32 32.69 -9.03
N GLY A 56 -2.49 31.46 -8.53
CA GLY A 56 -3.46 30.48 -9.05
C GLY A 56 -3.14 29.89 -10.44
N ASN A 57 -2.07 30.29 -11.13
CA ASN A 57 -1.82 29.87 -12.51
C ASN A 57 -0.50 29.10 -12.69
N ARG A 58 -0.58 27.76 -12.72
CA ARG A 58 0.59 26.88 -12.86
C ARG A 58 1.39 27.09 -14.15
N THR A 59 0.72 27.33 -15.28
CA THR A 59 1.38 27.55 -16.58
C THR A 59 2.22 28.83 -16.57
N LYS A 60 1.67 29.92 -16.02
CA LYS A 60 2.40 31.18 -15.86
C LYS A 60 3.55 31.06 -14.88
N LYS A 61 3.36 30.36 -13.75
CA LYS A 61 4.45 30.06 -12.81
C LYS A 61 5.61 29.39 -13.54
N LEU A 62 5.34 28.31 -14.28
CA LEU A 62 6.37 27.58 -15.04
C LEU A 62 7.05 28.45 -16.10
N PHE A 63 6.28 29.28 -16.82
CA PHE A 63 6.82 30.21 -17.82
C PHE A 63 7.79 31.23 -17.20
N PHE A 64 7.40 31.88 -16.09
CA PHE A 64 8.26 32.87 -15.44
C PHE A 64 9.45 32.26 -14.69
N ILE A 65 9.33 31.00 -14.24
CA ILE A 65 10.49 30.23 -13.74
C ILE A 65 11.52 30.07 -14.87
N LYS A 66 11.09 29.64 -16.08
CA LYS A 66 11.98 29.47 -17.24
C LYS A 66 12.64 30.77 -17.71
N LEU A 67 11.98 31.91 -17.49
CA LEU A 67 12.53 33.23 -17.79
C LEU A 67 13.53 33.75 -16.74
N GLY A 68 13.82 32.98 -15.67
CA GLY A 68 14.81 33.37 -14.67
C GLY A 68 14.33 34.42 -13.66
N LEU A 69 13.02 34.62 -13.50
CA LEU A 69 12.50 35.63 -12.56
C LEU A 69 12.66 35.21 -11.09
N VAL A 70 12.73 33.91 -10.78
CA VAL A 70 12.91 33.43 -9.40
C VAL A 70 14.28 33.86 -8.83
N PRO A 71 15.43 33.61 -9.51
CA PRO A 71 16.72 34.16 -9.10
C PRO A 71 16.71 35.70 -8.96
N ALA A 72 16.11 36.44 -9.89
CA ALA A 72 16.07 37.90 -9.78
C ALA A 72 15.33 38.39 -8.52
N VAL A 73 14.23 37.74 -8.14
CA VAL A 73 13.52 38.04 -6.89
C VAL A 73 14.32 37.58 -5.66
N ALA A 74 15.05 36.47 -5.77
CA ALA A 74 15.96 35.99 -4.73
C ALA A 74 17.06 37.01 -4.41
N ASP A 75 17.65 37.63 -5.43
CA ASP A 75 18.71 38.62 -5.28
C ASP A 75 18.21 39.90 -4.60
N ILE A 76 17.00 40.36 -4.95
CA ILE A 76 16.33 41.49 -4.26
C ILE A 76 16.15 41.15 -2.78
N LEU A 77 15.67 39.93 -2.47
CA LEU A 77 15.46 39.52 -1.10
C LEU A 77 16.80 39.45 -0.34
N ALA A 78 17.80 38.78 -0.89
CA ALA A 78 19.11 38.58 -0.24
C ALA A 78 19.83 39.91 0.04
N SER A 79 19.83 40.83 -0.94
CA SER A 79 20.50 42.14 -0.82
C SER A 79 19.89 43.03 0.26
N LYS A 80 18.58 42.93 0.51
CA LYS A 80 17.86 43.77 1.50
C LYS A 80 17.76 43.16 2.89
N THR A 81 17.91 41.85 3.02
CA THR A 81 17.83 41.12 4.30
C THR A 81 19.09 41.34 5.19
N GLY A 82 20.14 42.00 4.67
CA GLY A 82 21.35 42.36 5.41
C GLY A 82 21.46 43.84 5.83
N ALA A 83 20.47 44.68 5.51
CA ALA A 83 20.51 46.10 5.86
C ALA A 83 20.22 46.32 7.35
N VAL A 84 21.13 47.00 8.05
CA VAL A 84 21.13 47.18 9.52
C VAL A 84 20.10 48.21 10.00
N VAL A 85 19.55 49.03 9.11
CA VAL A 85 18.61 50.11 9.46
C VAL A 85 17.22 49.82 8.86
N PRO A 86 16.15 49.81 9.68
CA PRO A 86 14.77 49.71 9.19
C PRO A 86 14.44 50.98 8.39
N ASP A 87 14.22 50.81 7.08
CA ASP A 87 13.61 51.82 6.21
C ASP A 87 12.30 51.20 5.73
N ASP A 88 11.18 51.93 5.88
CA ASP A 88 9.83 51.49 5.47
C ASP A 88 9.82 50.96 4.04
N ARG A 89 10.64 51.53 3.14
CA ARG A 89 10.74 51.09 1.74
C ARG A 89 11.44 49.74 1.61
N ASN A 90 12.42 49.45 2.46
CA ASN A 90 13.09 48.14 2.48
C ASN A 90 12.14 47.06 3.02
N SER A 91 11.34 47.37 4.05
CA SER A 91 10.29 46.47 4.54
C SER A 91 9.29 46.09 3.45
N ASP A 92 8.78 47.06 2.69
CA ASP A 92 7.84 46.83 1.59
C ASP A 92 8.41 45.91 0.50
N LEU A 93 9.69 46.09 0.15
CA LEU A 93 10.39 45.23 -0.81
C LEU A 93 10.56 43.80 -0.29
N LEU A 94 10.94 43.63 0.98
CA LEU A 94 11.08 42.31 1.60
C LEU A 94 9.73 41.59 1.62
N ILE A 95 8.65 42.27 2.03
CA ILE A 95 7.30 41.72 2.07
C ILE A 95 6.85 41.25 0.68
N GLN A 96 6.98 42.09 -0.35
CA GLN A 96 6.55 41.71 -1.70
C GLN A 96 7.44 40.62 -2.31
N SER A 97 8.75 40.65 -2.06
CA SER A 97 9.68 39.62 -2.54
C SER A 97 9.35 38.26 -1.93
N ALA A 98 9.18 38.20 -0.60
CA ALA A 98 8.76 36.97 0.09
C ALA A 98 7.40 36.47 -0.42
N ALA A 99 6.42 37.36 -0.63
CA ALA A 99 5.11 36.99 -1.16
C ALA A 99 5.17 36.41 -2.59
N VAL A 100 6.03 36.95 -3.46
CA VAL A 100 6.26 36.43 -4.82
C VAL A 100 6.89 35.04 -4.76
N ILE A 101 7.92 34.86 -3.93
CA ILE A 101 8.61 33.57 -3.75
C ILE A 101 7.63 32.50 -3.24
N GLY A 102 6.88 32.80 -2.19
CA GLY A 102 5.83 31.90 -1.68
C GLY A 102 4.79 31.57 -2.75
N SER A 103 4.40 32.56 -3.56
CA SER A 103 3.45 32.35 -4.67
C SER A 103 3.99 31.41 -5.75
N PHE A 104 5.29 31.44 -6.07
CA PHE A 104 5.91 30.45 -6.97
C PHE A 104 5.85 29.03 -6.38
N ALA A 105 6.15 28.88 -5.09
CA ALA A 105 6.16 27.60 -4.38
C ALA A 105 4.76 27.00 -4.16
N CYS A 106 3.76 27.83 -3.90
CA CYS A 106 2.43 27.41 -3.45
C CYS A 106 1.76 26.38 -4.39
N GLY A 107 1.58 25.15 -3.89
CA GLY A 107 0.91 24.04 -4.59
C GLY A 107 1.54 23.61 -5.92
N PHE A 108 2.85 23.84 -6.11
CA PHE A 108 3.55 23.56 -7.36
C PHE A 108 5.01 23.12 -7.14
N ASP A 109 5.29 21.82 -7.26
CA ASP A 109 6.59 21.22 -6.95
C ASP A 109 7.76 21.78 -7.77
N ALA A 110 7.56 22.02 -9.08
CA ALA A 110 8.60 22.65 -9.90
C ALA A 110 8.90 24.10 -9.46
N GLY A 111 7.92 24.79 -8.86
CA GLY A 111 8.13 26.09 -8.23
C GLY A 111 8.94 25.99 -6.94
N VAL A 112 8.65 24.99 -6.10
CA VAL A 112 9.46 24.73 -4.89
C VAL A 112 10.90 24.40 -5.26
N HIS A 113 11.12 23.54 -6.26
CA HIS A 113 12.45 23.24 -6.77
C HIS A 113 13.21 24.49 -7.20
N ALA A 114 12.60 25.33 -8.04
CA ALA A 114 13.22 26.57 -8.52
C ALA A 114 13.56 27.56 -7.40
N VAL A 115 12.70 27.66 -6.37
CA VAL A 115 12.93 28.53 -5.21
C VAL A 115 14.09 28.02 -4.34
N LEU A 116 14.24 26.70 -4.20
CA LEU A 116 15.33 26.10 -3.46
C LEU A 116 16.66 26.20 -4.21
N ASP A 117 16.66 25.99 -5.54
CA ASP A 117 17.85 26.16 -6.39
C ASP A 117 18.39 27.59 -6.33
N ALA A 118 17.49 28.57 -6.25
CA ALA A 118 17.84 29.98 -6.10
C ALA A 118 18.36 30.35 -4.69
N GLN A 119 18.57 29.39 -3.79
CA GLN A 119 19.14 29.57 -2.44
C GLN A 119 18.38 30.59 -1.58
N VAL A 120 17.05 30.70 -1.77
CA VAL A 120 16.21 31.70 -1.08
C VAL A 120 15.88 31.31 0.37
N PHE A 121 15.94 30.02 0.69
CA PHE A 121 15.47 29.48 1.96
C PHE A 121 16.17 30.09 3.20
N PRO A 122 17.50 30.25 3.26
CA PRO A 122 18.17 30.92 4.38
C PRO A 122 17.77 32.39 4.52
N SER A 123 17.55 33.09 3.40
CA SER A 123 17.11 34.49 3.40
C SER A 123 15.72 34.63 4.00
N LEU A 124 14.80 33.73 3.65
CA LEU A 124 13.46 33.69 4.24
C LEU A 124 13.47 33.36 5.73
N LEU A 125 14.34 32.46 6.20
CA LEU A 125 14.49 32.17 7.63
C LEU A 125 14.96 33.41 8.40
N ARG A 126 15.87 34.21 7.83
CA ARG A 126 16.36 35.44 8.46
C ARG A 126 15.25 36.49 8.65
N LEU A 127 14.23 36.51 7.78
CA LEU A 127 13.08 37.41 7.94
C LEU A 127 12.29 37.16 9.23
N LEU A 128 12.37 35.95 9.80
CA LEU A 128 11.66 35.60 11.03
C LEU A 128 12.22 36.31 12.27
N SER A 129 13.43 36.88 12.18
CA SER A 129 14.07 37.66 13.24
C SER A 129 14.07 39.17 12.93
N HIS A 130 13.29 39.61 11.95
CA HIS A 130 13.19 41.01 11.58
C HIS A 130 12.39 41.82 12.61
N CYS A 131 12.70 43.11 12.77
CA CYS A 131 12.02 43.99 13.74
C CYS A 131 10.59 44.36 13.33
N ASP A 132 10.32 44.46 12.03
CA ASP A 132 8.98 44.70 11.47
C ASP A 132 8.18 43.38 11.40
N GLU A 133 7.08 43.32 12.16
CA GLU A 133 6.18 42.17 12.22
C GLU A 133 5.57 41.80 10.86
N LYS A 134 5.35 42.77 9.96
CA LYS A 134 4.82 42.50 8.62
C LYS A 134 5.83 41.75 7.76
N VAL A 135 7.12 42.01 7.95
CA VAL A 135 8.21 41.29 7.27
C VAL A 135 8.30 39.86 7.80
N VAL A 136 8.22 39.68 9.12
CA VAL A 136 8.18 38.36 9.78
C VAL A 136 7.00 37.54 9.25
N ASP A 137 5.82 38.15 9.20
CA ASP A 137 4.59 37.55 8.70
C ASP A 137 4.70 37.11 7.22
N ALA A 138 5.29 37.95 6.37
CA ALA A 138 5.54 37.63 4.96
C ALA A 138 6.53 36.47 4.79
N GLY A 139 7.61 36.46 5.57
CA GLY A 139 8.59 35.38 5.60
C GLY A 139 7.98 34.05 6.03
N ALA A 140 7.24 34.05 7.14
CA ALA A 140 6.56 32.86 7.67
C ALA A 140 5.55 32.28 6.68
N ARG A 141 4.72 33.13 6.06
CA ARG A 141 3.76 32.71 5.03
C ARG A 141 4.45 32.09 3.81
N SER A 142 5.55 32.68 3.33
CA SER A 142 6.30 32.14 2.20
C SER A 142 6.90 30.77 2.52
N LEU A 143 7.50 30.63 3.71
CA LEU A 143 8.05 29.35 4.17
C LEU A 143 6.95 28.29 4.31
N ARG A 144 5.76 28.63 4.84
CA ARG A 144 4.61 27.70 4.86
C ARG A 144 4.25 27.18 3.47
N MET A 145 4.25 28.05 2.46
CA MET A 145 3.96 27.65 1.07
C MET A 145 5.02 26.71 0.49
N ILE A 146 6.29 26.88 0.86
CA ILE A 146 7.37 25.93 0.52
C ILE A 146 7.12 24.58 1.19
N TYR A 147 6.79 24.60 2.49
CA TYR A 147 6.58 23.39 3.27
C TYR A 147 5.40 22.55 2.78
N GLN A 148 4.43 23.09 2.04
CA GLN A 148 3.35 22.29 1.43
C GLN A 148 3.85 21.18 0.48
N SER A 149 5.07 21.28 -0.05
CA SER A 149 5.66 20.27 -0.93
C SER A 149 6.53 19.27 -0.16
N LYS A 150 6.58 18.03 -0.65
CA LYS A 150 7.52 17.00 -0.15
C LYS A 150 8.99 17.34 -0.45
N LEU A 151 9.25 18.30 -1.35
CA LEU A 151 10.58 18.79 -1.69
C LEU A 151 11.11 19.82 -0.67
N ALA A 152 10.31 20.25 0.29
CA ALA A 152 10.74 21.18 1.32
C ALA A 152 11.97 20.63 2.08
N PRO A 153 12.89 21.52 2.53
CA PRO A 153 14.05 21.10 3.31
C PRO A 153 13.64 20.29 4.55
N LYS A 154 14.36 19.19 4.79
CA LYS A 154 14.14 18.38 6.00
C LYS A 154 14.61 19.14 7.23
N TYR A 155 13.83 19.06 8.30
CA TYR A 155 14.16 19.66 9.58
C TYR A 155 14.68 18.60 10.56
N ASP A 156 15.81 18.87 11.21
CA ASP A 156 16.39 18.01 12.25
C ASP A 156 15.85 18.42 13.63
N PHE A 157 14.97 17.58 14.19
CA PHE A 157 14.36 17.76 15.51
C PHE A 157 15.25 17.33 16.68
N ILE A 158 16.36 16.64 16.43
CA ILE A 158 17.20 16.08 17.50
C ILE A 158 18.20 17.13 18.00
N GLN A 159 18.63 18.04 17.14
CA GLN A 159 19.50 19.14 17.53
C GLN A 159 18.79 20.13 18.46
N GLN A 160 19.39 20.39 19.63
CA GLN A 160 18.82 21.28 20.64
C GLN A 160 18.51 22.68 20.11
N LYS A 161 19.43 23.31 19.37
CA LYS A 161 19.23 24.65 18.80
C LYS A 161 18.04 24.70 17.82
N ASN A 162 17.85 23.63 17.04
CA ASN A 162 16.73 23.53 16.11
C ASN A 162 15.41 23.31 16.87
N MET A 163 15.42 22.55 17.96
CA MET A 163 14.24 22.40 18.81
C MET A 163 13.87 23.74 19.49
N GLU A 164 14.85 24.48 20.00
CA GLU A 164 14.64 25.81 20.59
C GLU A 164 14.04 26.79 19.59
N PHE A 165 14.55 26.81 18.35
CA PHE A 165 13.96 27.61 17.26
C PHE A 165 12.54 27.17 16.92
N LEU A 166 12.27 25.87 16.84
CA LEU A 166 10.92 25.37 16.59
C LEU A 166 9.94 25.81 17.69
N LEU A 167 10.36 25.72 18.95
CA LEU A 167 9.56 26.18 20.08
C LEU A 167 9.34 27.70 20.05
N SER A 168 10.33 28.49 19.61
CA SER A 168 10.13 29.94 19.44
C SER A 168 9.09 30.24 18.37
N LEU A 169 9.05 29.48 17.27
CA LEU A 169 8.02 29.63 16.25
C LEU A 169 6.63 29.30 16.80
N LEU A 170 6.50 28.16 17.49
CA LEU A 170 5.23 27.73 18.06
C LEU A 170 4.74 28.68 19.16
N ASN A 171 5.64 29.34 19.89
CA ASN A 171 5.31 30.28 20.96
C ASN A 171 5.03 31.71 20.50
N SER A 172 5.19 32.02 19.22
CA SER A 172 4.87 33.34 18.67
C SER A 172 3.38 33.67 18.80
N GLU A 173 3.06 34.96 18.93
CA GLU A 173 1.68 35.46 18.84
C GLU A 173 1.21 35.55 17.38
N ASN A 174 2.14 35.54 16.42
CA ASN A 174 1.84 35.62 15.01
C ASN A 174 1.31 34.27 14.46
N GLU A 175 0.13 34.30 13.86
CA GLU A 175 -0.56 33.12 13.30
C GLU A 175 0.26 32.41 12.21
N ASN A 176 0.91 33.16 11.33
CA ASN A 176 1.71 32.59 10.25
C ASN A 176 3.00 31.96 10.77
N VAL A 177 3.60 32.52 11.82
CA VAL A 177 4.79 31.96 12.47
C VAL A 177 4.46 30.66 13.20
N THR A 178 3.38 30.63 13.97
CA THR A 178 2.91 29.40 14.62
C THR A 178 2.51 28.32 13.60
N GLY A 179 1.81 28.72 12.54
CA GLY A 179 1.47 27.84 11.41
C GLY A 179 2.69 27.31 10.65
N LEU A 180 3.80 28.07 10.59
CA LEU A 180 5.07 27.59 10.03
C LEU A 180 5.65 26.47 10.90
N GLY A 181 5.72 26.65 12.23
CA GLY A 181 6.18 25.62 13.15
C GLY A 181 5.39 24.32 13.00
N ALA A 182 4.06 24.42 12.90
CA ALA A 182 3.18 23.28 12.63
C ALA A 182 3.49 22.59 11.29
N SER A 183 3.68 23.38 10.22
CA SER A 183 3.98 22.88 8.87
C SER A 183 5.34 22.16 8.81
N ILE A 184 6.36 22.68 9.50
CA ILE A 184 7.68 22.04 9.63
C ILE A 184 7.52 20.64 10.23
N ILE A 185 6.79 20.52 11.34
CA ILE A 185 6.52 19.24 12.01
C ILE A 185 5.79 18.28 11.07
N MET A 186 4.70 18.75 10.44
CA MET A 186 3.84 17.90 9.61
C MET A 186 4.61 17.25 8.43
N HIS A 187 5.52 17.99 7.81
CA HIS A 187 6.29 17.53 6.65
C HIS A 187 7.62 16.84 6.99
N SER A 188 8.31 17.28 8.05
CA SER A 188 9.64 16.76 8.38
C SER A 188 9.62 15.59 9.36
N CYS A 189 8.63 15.49 10.26
CA CYS A 189 8.56 14.40 11.24
C CYS A 189 8.26 13.07 10.53
N LYS A 190 9.11 12.06 10.68
CA LYS A 190 8.98 10.76 10.01
C LYS A 190 9.30 9.58 10.92
N THR A 191 10.17 9.77 11.91
CA THR A 191 10.67 8.69 12.75
C THR A 191 10.10 8.74 14.17
N VAL A 192 10.07 7.60 14.84
CA VAL A 192 9.65 7.48 16.25
C VAL A 192 10.56 8.31 17.17
N ALA A 193 11.86 8.42 16.84
CA ALA A 193 12.80 9.23 17.60
C ALA A 193 12.48 10.73 17.54
N GLU A 194 12.15 11.25 16.34
CA GLU A 194 11.73 12.65 16.16
C GLU A 194 10.41 12.94 16.89
N GLN A 195 9.44 12.02 16.81
CA GLN A 195 8.18 12.12 17.55
C GLN A 195 8.44 12.21 19.05
N LYS A 196 9.31 11.35 19.59
CA LYS A 196 9.69 11.35 21.01
C LYS A 196 10.38 12.66 21.42
N ALA A 197 11.29 13.17 20.59
CA ALA A 197 11.95 14.46 20.84
C ALA A 197 10.93 15.62 20.90
N LEU A 198 9.96 15.65 19.98
CA LEU A 198 8.88 16.65 19.98
C LEU A 198 7.99 16.55 21.23
N CYS A 199 7.64 15.33 21.65
CA CYS A 199 6.88 15.09 22.87
C CYS A 199 7.63 15.61 24.11
N LEU A 200 8.89 15.19 24.29
CA LEU A 200 9.74 15.63 25.41
C LEU A 200 9.92 17.15 25.46
N ALA A 201 9.95 17.81 24.30
CA ALA A 201 10.03 19.27 24.20
C ALA A 201 8.72 20.00 24.55
N GLY A 202 7.64 19.28 24.85
CA GLY A 202 6.34 19.85 25.23
C GLY A 202 5.51 20.37 24.04
N VAL A 203 5.82 19.94 22.81
CA VAL A 203 5.13 20.38 21.59
C VAL A 203 3.65 19.99 21.61
N LEU A 204 3.32 18.79 22.09
CA LEU A 204 1.93 18.35 22.23
C LEU A 204 1.09 19.31 23.07
N LYS A 205 1.61 19.71 24.24
CA LYS A 205 0.97 20.68 25.13
C LYS A 205 0.76 22.04 24.44
N LYS A 206 1.71 22.45 23.60
CA LYS A 206 1.58 23.70 22.85
C LYS A 206 0.47 23.63 21.80
N PHE A 207 0.38 22.53 21.05
CA PHE A 207 -0.69 22.35 20.07
C PHE A 207 -2.07 22.31 20.71
N ILE A 208 -2.23 21.68 21.87
CA ILE A 208 -3.51 21.70 22.61
C ILE A 208 -3.97 23.13 22.92
N ARG A 209 -3.06 24.01 23.34
CA ARG A 209 -3.40 25.44 23.55
C ARG A 209 -3.80 26.13 22.25
N LEU A 210 -3.12 25.83 21.15
CA LEU A 210 -3.40 26.39 19.83
C LEU A 210 -4.72 25.91 19.21
N LEU A 211 -5.32 24.81 19.70
CA LEU A 211 -6.66 24.37 19.28
C LEU A 211 -7.74 25.43 19.58
N GLN A 212 -7.56 26.22 20.65
CA GLN A 212 -8.45 27.33 21.01
C GLN A 212 -8.12 28.63 20.25
N GLY A 213 -7.13 28.62 19.36
CA GLY A 213 -6.73 29.75 18.55
C GLY A 213 -7.61 29.96 17.31
N SER A 214 -7.05 30.67 16.33
CA SER A 214 -7.66 30.90 15.02
C SER A 214 -7.93 29.60 14.27
N LEU A 215 -8.77 29.65 13.23
CA LEU A 215 -9.09 28.49 12.39
C LEU A 215 -7.82 27.86 11.79
N SER A 216 -6.88 28.67 11.27
CA SER A 216 -5.68 28.11 10.62
C SER A 216 -4.67 27.56 11.62
N GLN A 217 -4.57 28.13 12.83
CA GLN A 217 -3.80 27.53 13.93
C GLN A 217 -4.40 26.20 14.37
N ARG A 218 -5.72 26.13 14.54
CA ARG A 218 -6.43 24.93 14.97
C ARG A 218 -6.23 23.80 13.97
N ASP A 219 -6.51 24.04 12.70
CA ASP A 219 -6.38 23.02 11.64
C ASP A 219 -4.92 22.56 11.49
N ALA A 220 -3.96 23.48 11.46
CA ALA A 220 -2.54 23.13 11.40
C ALA A 220 -2.10 22.32 12.63
N SER A 221 -2.60 22.66 13.82
CA SER A 221 -2.30 21.93 15.06
C SER A 221 -2.88 20.51 15.03
N LEU A 222 -4.10 20.31 14.54
CA LEU A 222 -4.71 18.98 14.40
C LEU A 222 -3.91 18.11 13.41
N GLU A 223 -3.51 18.65 12.26
CA GLU A 223 -2.67 17.92 11.29
C GLU A 223 -1.33 17.51 11.90
N SER A 224 -0.65 18.42 12.59
CA SER A 224 0.64 18.14 13.24
C SER A 224 0.50 17.18 14.43
N LEU A 225 -0.60 17.25 15.20
CA LEU A 225 -0.90 16.30 16.26
C LEU A 225 -1.07 14.89 15.70
N ALA A 226 -1.92 14.72 14.67
CA ALA A 226 -2.11 13.43 14.00
C ALA A 226 -0.78 12.88 13.48
N LYS A 227 0.13 13.74 13.03
CA LYS A 227 1.48 13.35 12.57
C LYS A 227 2.38 12.85 13.70
N ILE A 228 2.45 13.57 14.83
CA ILE A 228 3.31 13.22 15.97
C ILE A 228 2.88 11.89 16.59
N ILE A 229 1.56 11.67 16.75
CA ILE A 229 1.04 10.49 17.45
C ILE A 229 0.91 9.25 16.55
N LYS A 230 1.15 9.38 15.24
CA LYS A 230 0.94 8.28 14.29
C LYS A 230 1.89 7.11 14.53
N ASN A 231 1.31 5.93 14.74
CA ASN A 231 2.02 4.66 14.95
C ASN A 231 3.01 4.71 16.12
N ASN A 232 2.77 5.58 17.11
CA ASN A 232 3.63 5.75 18.28
C ASN A 232 2.82 5.69 19.57
N VAL A 233 2.91 4.54 20.25
CA VAL A 233 2.16 4.26 21.49
C VAL A 233 2.52 5.23 22.61
N GLU A 234 3.81 5.55 22.78
CA GLU A 234 4.28 6.48 23.83
C GLU A 234 3.70 7.89 23.61
N ALA A 235 3.76 8.40 22.37
CA ALA A 235 3.22 9.71 22.03
C ALA A 235 1.70 9.79 22.22
N VAL A 236 0.97 8.71 21.90
CA VAL A 236 -0.47 8.63 22.15
C VAL A 236 -0.77 8.63 23.66
N SER A 237 -0.05 7.82 24.44
CA SER A 237 -0.25 7.76 25.89
C SER A 237 0.05 9.09 26.57
N GLU A 238 1.10 9.79 26.15
CA GLU A 238 1.40 11.13 26.62
C GLU A 238 0.27 12.10 26.25
N PHE A 239 -0.13 12.15 24.97
CA PHE A 239 -1.21 13.02 24.50
C PHE A 239 -2.52 12.80 25.27
N VAL A 240 -2.93 11.55 25.47
CA VAL A 240 -4.15 11.19 26.20
C VAL A 240 -4.04 11.54 27.69
N GLY A 241 -2.84 11.45 28.26
CA GLY A 241 -2.59 11.83 29.66
C GLY A 241 -2.53 13.35 29.91
N LEU A 242 -2.35 14.17 28.86
CA LEU A 242 -2.21 15.62 29.01
C LEU A 242 -3.45 16.26 29.65
N ASP A 243 -3.19 17.20 30.56
CA ASP A 243 -4.20 17.98 31.28
C ASP A 243 -5.30 17.12 31.91
N SER A 244 -4.91 15.95 32.44
CA SER A 244 -5.80 14.95 33.05
C SER A 244 -6.88 14.43 32.10
N GLY A 245 -6.54 14.26 30.81
CA GLY A 245 -7.45 13.76 29.77
C GLY A 245 -8.22 14.84 29.00
N ARG A 246 -8.11 16.11 29.40
CA ARG A 246 -8.80 17.22 28.71
C ARG A 246 -8.36 17.38 27.26
N ALA A 247 -7.10 17.08 26.94
CA ALA A 247 -6.58 17.13 25.57
C ALA A 247 -7.40 16.25 24.62
N LEU A 248 -7.72 15.01 25.04
CA LEU A 248 -8.56 14.10 24.26
C LEU A 248 -9.99 14.62 24.14
N SER A 249 -10.58 15.10 25.24
CA SER A 249 -11.93 15.67 25.26
C SER A 249 -12.07 16.85 24.29
N THR A 250 -11.09 17.77 24.25
CA THR A 250 -11.09 18.89 23.30
C THR A 250 -11.11 18.40 21.85
N VAL A 251 -10.33 17.38 21.49
CA VAL A 251 -10.37 16.82 20.13
C VAL A 251 -11.71 16.14 19.83
N ILE A 252 -12.31 15.45 20.81
CA ILE A 252 -13.65 14.88 20.66
C ILE A 252 -14.70 15.97 20.43
N GLU A 253 -14.64 17.08 21.16
CA GLU A 253 -15.55 18.22 20.99
C GLU A 253 -15.44 18.83 19.58
N LEU A 254 -14.22 18.96 19.05
CA LEU A 254 -13.95 19.49 17.70
C LEU A 254 -14.54 18.65 16.56
N THR A 255 -14.94 17.39 16.81
CA THR A 255 -15.71 16.60 15.83
C THR A 255 -17.09 17.20 15.53
N SER A 256 -17.57 18.12 16.38
CA SER A 256 -18.82 18.86 16.23
C SER A 256 -18.61 20.34 15.87
N ASP A 257 -17.41 20.73 15.42
CA ASP A 257 -17.11 22.10 15.00
C ASP A 257 -17.95 22.53 13.77
N ARG A 258 -18.23 23.82 13.63
CA ARG A 258 -18.98 24.37 12.48
C ARG A 258 -18.24 24.19 11.14
N TYR A 259 -16.91 24.05 11.16
CA TYR A 259 -16.10 23.93 9.95
C TYR A 259 -15.85 22.46 9.57
N PRO A 260 -16.24 22.02 8.34
CA PRO A 260 -16.03 20.64 7.89
C PRO A 260 -14.56 20.18 7.93
N ARG A 261 -13.62 21.08 7.62
CA ARG A 261 -12.18 20.78 7.66
C ARG A 261 -11.72 20.43 9.07
N THR A 262 -12.06 21.24 10.06
CA THR A 262 -11.74 20.99 11.47
C THR A 262 -12.35 19.68 11.96
N ARG A 263 -13.62 19.39 11.62
CA ARG A 263 -14.28 18.12 11.95
C ARG A 263 -13.54 16.91 11.38
N LEU A 264 -13.11 16.97 10.12
CA LEU A 264 -12.31 15.93 9.48
C LEU A 264 -10.96 15.73 10.18
N LEU A 265 -10.23 16.81 10.44
CA LEU A 265 -8.91 16.75 11.08
C LEU A 265 -8.97 16.21 12.51
N ALA A 266 -9.98 16.61 13.28
CA ALA A 266 -10.25 16.06 14.60
C ALA A 266 -10.55 14.55 14.52
N SER A 267 -11.37 14.15 13.53
CA SER A 267 -11.67 12.73 13.28
C SER A 267 -10.40 11.93 12.93
N LEU A 268 -9.51 12.49 12.11
CA LEU A 268 -8.22 11.87 11.77
C LEU A 268 -7.34 11.67 13.01
N CYS A 269 -7.24 12.66 13.91
CA CYS A 269 -6.55 12.48 15.19
C CYS A 269 -7.10 11.29 15.99
N LEU A 270 -8.43 11.20 16.11
CA LEU A 270 -9.09 10.11 16.85
C LEU A 270 -8.89 8.74 16.18
N ILE A 271 -8.93 8.68 14.85
CA ILE A 271 -8.63 7.45 14.08
C ILE A 271 -7.19 7.01 14.34
N VAL A 272 -6.22 7.94 14.30
CA VAL A 272 -4.82 7.63 14.56
C VAL A 272 -4.61 7.12 15.98
N ILE A 273 -5.22 7.77 16.98
CA ILE A 273 -5.18 7.33 18.39
C ILE A 273 -5.72 5.91 18.51
N ARG A 274 -6.91 5.65 17.96
CA ARG A 274 -7.54 4.32 18.02
C ARG A 274 -6.71 3.25 17.31
N ASN A 275 -6.16 3.56 16.13
CA ASN A 275 -5.40 2.58 15.35
C ASN A 275 -4.06 2.25 15.99
N THR A 276 -3.46 3.21 16.70
CA THR A 276 -2.19 3.03 17.42
C THR A 276 -2.40 2.35 18.78
N CYS A 277 -3.41 2.79 19.54
CA CYS A 277 -3.72 2.29 20.88
C CYS A 277 -5.22 1.96 20.98
N PRO A 278 -5.64 0.76 20.57
CA PRO A 278 -7.06 0.39 20.55
C PRO A 278 -7.75 0.46 21.91
N CYS A 279 -7.02 0.39 23.03
CA CYS A 279 -7.60 0.53 24.37
C CYS A 279 -8.25 1.92 24.60
N HIS A 280 -7.82 2.94 23.87
CA HIS A 280 -8.44 4.26 23.90
C HIS A 280 -9.60 4.33 22.89
N LEU A 281 -10.65 5.10 23.22
CA LEU A 281 -11.85 5.27 22.38
C LEU A 281 -12.67 3.98 22.16
N GLN A 282 -12.84 3.18 23.23
CA GLN A 282 -13.69 1.99 23.19
C GLN A 282 -15.19 2.27 23.26
N ASP A 283 -15.57 3.49 23.66
CA ASP A 283 -16.96 3.93 23.74
C ASP A 283 -17.67 3.80 22.38
N ILE A 284 -18.74 3.02 22.38
CA ILE A 284 -19.60 2.80 21.22
C ILE A 284 -20.21 4.10 20.71
N ALA A 285 -20.54 5.05 21.58
CA ALA A 285 -21.12 6.34 21.19
C ALA A 285 -20.14 7.15 20.33
N ILE A 286 -18.86 7.18 20.71
CA ILE A 286 -17.81 7.88 19.94
C ILE A 286 -17.59 7.17 18.60
N LYS A 287 -17.50 5.84 18.59
CA LYS A 287 -17.36 5.05 17.36
C LYS A 287 -18.51 5.31 16.39
N THR A 288 -19.74 5.25 16.87
CA THR A 288 -20.95 5.52 16.09
C THR A 288 -20.97 6.96 15.58
N LYS A 289 -20.62 7.95 16.42
CA LYS A 289 -20.52 9.35 16.02
C LYS A 289 -19.51 9.54 14.88
N LEU A 290 -18.32 8.94 14.98
CA LEU A 290 -17.30 9.04 13.94
C LEU A 290 -17.74 8.42 12.61
N VAL A 291 -18.40 7.27 12.64
CA VAL A 291 -18.97 6.64 11.45
C VAL A 291 -19.98 7.57 10.76
N HIS A 292 -20.94 8.12 11.50
CA HIS A 292 -21.95 9.00 10.94
C HIS A 292 -21.35 10.32 10.43
N LEU A 293 -20.43 10.92 11.18
CA LEU A 293 -19.76 12.16 10.79
C LEU A 293 -18.96 12.00 9.50
N LEU A 294 -18.18 10.93 9.37
CA LEU A 294 -17.39 10.73 8.15
C LEU A 294 -18.25 10.43 6.93
N LEU A 295 -19.39 9.75 7.10
CA LEU A 295 -20.38 9.58 6.04
C LEU A 295 -21.07 10.90 5.67
N GLU A 296 -21.30 11.80 6.62
CA GLU A 296 -21.82 13.15 6.37
C GLU A 296 -20.80 14.02 5.64
N LEU A 297 -19.54 14.04 6.10
CA LEU A 297 -18.46 14.83 5.48
C LEU A 297 -18.17 14.40 4.03
N HIS A 298 -18.56 13.19 3.66
CA HIS A 298 -18.45 12.69 2.30
C HIS A 298 -19.37 13.44 1.29
N ASP A 299 -20.46 14.06 1.78
CA ASP A 299 -21.34 14.89 0.97
C ASP A 299 -20.69 16.23 0.57
N ASP A 300 -19.59 16.63 1.20
CA ASP A 300 -18.84 17.84 0.82
C ASP A 300 -18.23 17.68 -0.58
N PRO A 301 -18.47 18.59 -1.54
CA PRO A 301 -17.97 18.44 -2.92
C PRO A 301 -16.48 18.76 -3.08
N GLY A 302 -15.81 19.28 -2.05
CA GLY A 302 -14.42 19.71 -2.10
C GLY A 302 -13.42 18.70 -1.54
N GLN A 303 -12.25 19.21 -1.13
CA GLN A 303 -11.16 18.41 -0.58
C GLN A 303 -11.56 17.63 0.68
N VAL A 304 -12.52 18.16 1.46
CA VAL A 304 -12.98 17.50 2.69
C VAL A 304 -13.68 16.18 2.35
N GLY A 305 -14.58 16.15 1.36
CA GLY A 305 -15.22 14.90 0.94
C GLY A 305 -14.25 13.89 0.32
N ASP A 306 -13.24 14.37 -0.41
CA ASP A 306 -12.18 13.52 -0.95
C ASP A 306 -11.42 12.80 0.16
N GLU A 307 -11.00 13.54 1.20
CA GLU A 307 -10.23 12.99 2.32
C GLU A 307 -11.09 12.22 3.34
N ALA A 308 -12.37 12.59 3.49
CA ALA A 308 -13.32 11.88 4.35
C ALA A 308 -13.47 10.41 3.93
N SER A 309 -13.41 10.10 2.63
CA SER A 309 -13.46 8.74 2.10
C SER A 309 -12.31 7.86 2.63
N PHE A 310 -11.09 8.40 2.62
CA PHE A 310 -9.91 7.70 3.15
C PHE A 310 -9.93 7.62 4.68
N ALA A 311 -10.37 8.68 5.35
CA ALA A 311 -10.54 8.67 6.80
C ALA A 311 -11.55 7.58 7.22
N PHE A 312 -12.65 7.44 6.48
CA PHE A 312 -13.65 6.41 6.71
C PHE A 312 -13.10 5.01 6.49
N SER A 313 -12.43 4.75 5.35
CA SER A 313 -11.72 3.48 5.10
C SER A 313 -10.74 3.16 6.24
N SER A 314 -9.89 4.12 6.64
CA SER A 314 -8.92 3.94 7.72
C SER A 314 -9.56 3.69 9.10
N LEU A 315 -10.78 4.17 9.34
CA LEU A 315 -11.53 3.91 10.57
C LEU A 315 -11.96 2.44 10.63
N ILE A 316 -12.55 1.91 9.54
CA ILE A 316 -13.17 0.58 9.50
C ILE A 316 -12.21 -0.56 9.10
N ALA A 317 -11.02 -0.24 8.59
CA ALA A 317 -10.05 -1.20 8.05
C ALA A 317 -9.75 -2.35 9.01
N GLY A 318 -10.17 -3.57 8.65
CA GLY A 318 -9.96 -4.80 9.44
C GLY A 318 -10.67 -4.85 10.79
N ARG A 319 -11.67 -3.99 11.04
CA ARG A 319 -12.37 -3.86 12.33
C ARG A 319 -13.86 -4.18 12.18
N GLU A 320 -14.25 -5.39 12.53
CA GLU A 320 -15.61 -5.89 12.34
C GLU A 320 -16.66 -5.13 13.17
N ASP A 321 -16.31 -4.67 14.38
CA ASP A 321 -17.18 -3.84 15.23
C ASP A 321 -17.59 -2.54 14.53
N LEU A 322 -16.63 -1.86 13.91
CA LEU A 322 -16.89 -0.63 13.16
C LEU A 322 -17.53 -0.87 11.80
N GLN A 323 -17.19 -1.97 11.12
CA GLN A 323 -17.86 -2.35 9.88
C GLN A 323 -19.35 -2.61 10.13
N LYS A 324 -19.70 -3.21 11.28
CA LYS A 324 -21.09 -3.40 11.68
C LYS A 324 -21.82 -2.06 11.90
N LEU A 325 -21.22 -1.14 12.66
CA LEU A 325 -21.80 0.20 12.85
C LEU A 325 -21.95 0.97 11.52
N ALA A 326 -20.98 0.85 10.63
CA ALA A 326 -21.06 1.45 9.30
C ALA A 326 -22.15 0.81 8.43
N PHE A 327 -22.33 -0.50 8.50
CA PHE A 327 -23.41 -1.20 7.82
C PHE A 327 -24.78 -0.74 8.34
N GLU A 328 -24.97 -0.64 9.66
CA GLU A 328 -26.18 -0.12 10.29
C GLU A 328 -26.46 1.35 9.91
N ALA A 329 -25.41 2.14 9.67
CA ALA A 329 -25.50 3.52 9.18
C ALA A 329 -25.75 3.63 7.65
N ASN A 330 -26.07 2.52 6.97
CA ASN A 330 -26.28 2.43 5.52
C ASN A 330 -25.09 2.92 4.68
N ALA A 331 -23.86 2.68 5.14
CA ALA A 331 -22.64 3.14 4.46
C ALA A 331 -22.55 2.63 3.00
N ILE A 332 -22.94 1.38 2.73
CA ILE A 332 -22.86 0.81 1.39
C ILE A 332 -23.77 1.55 0.41
N ASP A 333 -25.03 1.79 0.77
CA ASP A 333 -25.99 2.52 -0.05
C ASP A 333 -25.52 3.95 -0.32
N LYS A 334 -25.01 4.65 0.70
CA LYS A 334 -24.46 5.99 0.54
C LYS A 334 -23.29 6.00 -0.44
N LEU A 335 -22.26 5.19 -0.21
CA LEU A 335 -21.07 5.12 -1.06
C LEU A 335 -21.41 4.72 -2.50
N TYR A 336 -22.34 3.78 -2.68
CA TYR A 336 -22.87 3.40 -3.99
C TYR A 336 -23.51 4.59 -4.70
N ASN A 337 -24.38 5.34 -4.01
CA ASN A 337 -25.04 6.52 -4.58
C ASN A 337 -24.03 7.61 -4.97
N HIS A 338 -22.91 7.76 -4.25
CA HIS A 338 -21.85 8.69 -4.66
C HIS A 338 -21.15 8.26 -5.94
N LEU A 339 -20.78 6.98 -6.06
CA LEU A 339 -20.17 6.44 -7.30
C LEU A 339 -21.09 6.57 -8.51
N GLN A 340 -22.41 6.57 -8.33
CA GLN A 340 -23.37 6.77 -9.42
C GLN A 340 -23.49 8.22 -9.93
N LYS A 341 -23.10 9.23 -9.14
CA LYS A 341 -23.37 10.66 -9.43
C LYS A 341 -22.55 11.27 -10.59
N GLY A 342 -21.88 10.47 -11.43
CA GLY A 342 -21.14 10.92 -12.62
C GLY A 342 -19.61 10.90 -12.43
N ALA A 343 -18.88 11.71 -13.21
CA ALA A 343 -17.42 11.75 -13.21
C ALA A 343 -16.86 12.36 -11.92
N LEU A 344 -16.66 11.51 -10.91
CA LEU A 344 -16.04 11.89 -9.65
C LEU A 344 -14.56 12.25 -9.84
N HIS A 345 -14.05 13.12 -8.96
CA HIS A 345 -12.61 13.34 -8.85
C HIS A 345 -11.90 12.00 -8.55
N PRO A 346 -10.78 11.66 -9.21
CA PRO A 346 -10.15 10.34 -9.07
C PRO A 346 -9.81 9.97 -7.62
N LYS A 347 -9.37 10.96 -6.83
CA LYS A 347 -9.06 10.75 -5.40
C LYS A 347 -10.30 10.36 -4.59
N ARG A 348 -11.47 10.89 -4.94
CA ARG A 348 -12.74 10.53 -4.30
C ARG A 348 -13.16 9.12 -4.69
N ALA A 349 -13.11 8.78 -5.98
CA ALA A 349 -13.43 7.44 -6.45
C ALA A 349 -12.52 6.38 -5.79
N GLU A 350 -11.22 6.64 -5.73
CA GLU A 350 -10.24 5.80 -5.02
C GLU A 350 -10.65 5.58 -3.55
N GLY A 351 -10.88 6.66 -2.79
CA GLY A 351 -11.24 6.58 -1.38
C GLY A 351 -12.56 5.82 -1.14
N ILE A 352 -13.56 6.00 -2.01
CA ILE A 352 -14.83 5.27 -1.91
C ILE A 352 -14.63 3.78 -2.17
N LEU A 353 -13.90 3.41 -3.22
CA LEU A 353 -13.64 2.01 -3.57
C LEU A 353 -12.89 1.29 -2.43
N LEU A 354 -11.92 1.96 -1.80
CA LEU A 354 -11.22 1.45 -0.62
C LEU A 354 -12.17 1.29 0.59
N ALA A 355 -13.03 2.27 0.86
CA ALA A 355 -14.04 2.16 1.91
C ALA A 355 -15.00 0.97 1.69
N MET A 356 -15.48 0.78 0.46
CA MET A 356 -16.30 -0.38 0.11
C MET A 356 -15.53 -1.70 0.26
N ALA A 357 -14.24 -1.72 -0.08
CA ALA A 357 -13.36 -2.87 0.12
C ALA A 357 -13.23 -3.24 1.60
N ASP A 358 -13.07 -2.25 2.48
CA ASP A 358 -12.93 -2.49 3.92
C ASP A 358 -14.25 -2.95 4.54
N LEU A 359 -15.40 -2.37 4.14
CA LEU A 359 -16.73 -2.86 4.56
C LEU A 359 -16.92 -4.34 4.19
N CYS A 360 -16.49 -4.72 2.98
CA CYS A 360 -16.61 -6.07 2.47
C CYS A 360 -15.49 -7.02 2.92
N SER A 361 -14.53 -6.56 3.74
CA SER A 361 -13.33 -7.35 4.08
C SER A 361 -13.63 -8.54 4.99
N LYS A 362 -14.52 -8.38 5.98
CA LYS A 362 -14.89 -9.43 6.95
C LYS A 362 -16.37 -9.82 6.91
N MET A 363 -17.27 -8.86 6.69
CA MET A 363 -18.72 -9.08 6.82
C MET A 363 -19.40 -9.59 5.53
N ASP A 364 -20.04 -10.77 5.61
CA ASP A 364 -20.86 -11.30 4.50
C ASP A 364 -22.13 -10.48 4.25
N SER A 365 -22.71 -9.85 5.28
CA SER A 365 -23.87 -8.96 5.09
C SER A 365 -23.53 -7.76 4.22
N CYS A 366 -22.31 -7.20 4.38
CA CYS A 366 -21.81 -6.13 3.53
C CYS A 366 -21.65 -6.61 2.08
N ARG A 367 -21.01 -7.76 1.87
CA ARG A 367 -20.85 -8.37 0.54
C ARG A 367 -22.19 -8.64 -0.15
N PHE A 368 -23.15 -9.20 0.60
CA PHE A 368 -24.50 -9.47 0.10
C PHE A 368 -25.22 -8.19 -0.34
N LYS A 369 -25.21 -7.15 0.51
CA LYS A 369 -25.83 -5.85 0.20
C LYS A 369 -25.15 -5.17 -1.00
N PHE A 370 -23.82 -5.21 -1.05
CA PHE A 370 -23.02 -4.70 -2.17
C PHE A 370 -23.45 -5.33 -3.51
N LEU A 371 -23.56 -6.66 -3.56
CA LEU A 371 -23.97 -7.37 -4.78
C LEU A 371 -25.44 -7.10 -5.14
N THR A 372 -26.32 -7.04 -4.13
CA THR A 372 -27.75 -6.73 -4.32
C THR A 372 -27.96 -5.35 -4.95
N LEU A 373 -27.15 -4.36 -4.56
CA LEU A 373 -27.17 -3.02 -5.16
C LEU A 373 -26.56 -2.97 -6.57
N LYS A 374 -26.00 -4.07 -7.09
CA LYS A 374 -25.25 -4.12 -8.35
C LYS A 374 -24.03 -3.18 -8.36
N ALA A 375 -23.44 -2.94 -7.17
CA ALA A 375 -22.27 -2.10 -7.01
C ALA A 375 -21.02 -2.67 -7.73
N LEU A 376 -21.02 -3.97 -8.05
CA LEU A 376 -19.97 -4.63 -8.82
C LEU A 376 -19.73 -3.94 -10.17
N LYS A 377 -20.78 -3.44 -10.83
CA LYS A 377 -20.64 -2.70 -12.11
C LYS A 377 -19.74 -1.47 -11.97
N LEU A 378 -19.90 -0.72 -10.88
CA LEU A 378 -19.10 0.48 -10.62
C LEU A 378 -17.63 0.15 -10.32
N VAL A 379 -17.37 -1.03 -9.74
CA VAL A 379 -16.00 -1.54 -9.55
C VAL A 379 -15.37 -1.91 -10.89
N ILE A 380 -16.13 -2.56 -11.79
CA ILE A 380 -15.66 -2.90 -13.14
C ILE A 380 -15.30 -1.63 -13.92
N ASP A 381 -16.14 -0.59 -13.86
CA ASP A 381 -15.85 0.72 -14.47
C ASP A 381 -14.53 1.31 -13.92
N GLY A 382 -14.26 1.10 -12.62
CA GLY A 382 -13.02 1.50 -11.94
C GLY A 382 -11.75 0.79 -12.43
N LEU A 383 -11.86 -0.45 -12.96
CA LEU A 383 -10.73 -1.22 -13.47
C LEU A 383 -10.12 -0.60 -14.74
N THR A 384 -10.88 0.20 -15.48
CA THR A 384 -10.47 0.77 -16.78
C THR A 384 -10.17 2.28 -16.71
N GLN A 385 -10.16 2.87 -15.52
CA GLN A 385 -9.91 4.30 -15.31
C GLN A 385 -8.46 4.70 -15.59
N ASP A 386 -8.23 5.95 -16.03
CA ASP A 386 -6.89 6.47 -16.32
C ASP A 386 -5.98 6.52 -15.08
N SER A 387 -6.56 6.78 -13.90
CA SER A 387 -5.83 6.84 -12.63
C SER A 387 -5.44 5.45 -12.13
N SER A 388 -4.14 5.17 -12.04
CA SER A 388 -3.62 3.92 -11.47
C SER A 388 -4.09 3.69 -10.03
N ALA A 389 -4.27 4.75 -9.25
CA ALA A 389 -4.77 4.65 -7.89
C ALA A 389 -6.22 4.15 -7.84
N VAL A 390 -7.06 4.60 -8.78
CA VAL A 390 -8.45 4.14 -8.90
C VAL A 390 -8.50 2.68 -9.36
N ARG A 391 -7.68 2.30 -10.36
CA ARG A 391 -7.58 0.89 -10.81
C ARG A 391 -7.16 -0.03 -9.67
N ALA A 392 -6.14 0.34 -8.91
CA ALA A 392 -5.69 -0.42 -7.74
C ALA A 392 -6.80 -0.55 -6.68
N ALA A 393 -7.50 0.55 -6.35
CA ALA A 393 -8.61 0.53 -5.41
C ALA A 393 -9.77 -0.35 -5.87
N ALA A 394 -10.08 -0.34 -7.18
CA ALA A 394 -11.09 -1.22 -7.77
C ALA A 394 -10.71 -2.70 -7.63
N CYS A 395 -9.46 -3.07 -7.92
CA CYS A 395 -8.96 -4.42 -7.69
C CYS A 395 -9.02 -4.84 -6.20
N ILE A 396 -8.66 -3.94 -5.28
CA ILE A 396 -8.73 -4.19 -3.84
C ILE A 396 -10.19 -4.40 -3.39
N CYS A 397 -11.12 -3.60 -3.92
CA CYS A 397 -12.55 -3.76 -3.68
C CYS A 397 -13.04 -5.13 -4.18
N LEU A 398 -12.70 -5.46 -5.42
CA LEU A 398 -13.09 -6.72 -6.04
C LEU A 398 -12.54 -7.93 -5.26
N LYS A 399 -11.27 -7.87 -4.83
CA LYS A 399 -10.66 -8.87 -3.93
C LYS A 399 -11.49 -9.06 -2.67
N SER A 400 -11.90 -7.99 -2.00
CA SER A 400 -12.65 -8.08 -0.75
C SER A 400 -14.04 -8.69 -0.95
N VAL A 401 -14.75 -8.29 -2.01
CA VAL A 401 -16.09 -8.80 -2.32
C VAL A 401 -16.04 -10.29 -2.73
N SER A 402 -14.99 -10.71 -3.44
CA SER A 402 -14.78 -12.10 -3.89
C SER A 402 -14.25 -13.06 -2.83
N ARG A 403 -14.12 -12.65 -1.55
CA ARG A 403 -13.73 -13.56 -0.46
C ARG A 403 -14.84 -14.54 -0.05
N SER A 404 -16.10 -14.27 -0.37
CA SER A 404 -17.22 -15.13 0.05
C SER A 404 -17.31 -16.36 -0.85
N ILE A 405 -17.11 -17.55 -0.28
CA ILE A 405 -17.28 -18.83 -0.99
C ILE A 405 -18.68 -18.93 -1.60
N LYS A 406 -19.71 -18.44 -0.90
CA LYS A 406 -21.09 -18.46 -1.39
C LYS A 406 -21.25 -17.65 -2.69
N SER A 407 -20.68 -16.44 -2.75
CA SER A 407 -20.72 -15.59 -3.94
C SER A 407 -19.81 -16.13 -5.07
N LEU A 408 -18.65 -16.70 -4.73
CA LEU A 408 -17.81 -17.40 -5.71
C LEU A 408 -18.54 -18.61 -6.33
N CYS A 409 -19.28 -19.38 -5.53
CA CYS A 409 -20.06 -20.52 -6.00
C CYS A 409 -21.31 -20.12 -6.81
N ALA A 410 -21.90 -18.95 -6.55
CA ALA A 410 -22.88 -18.35 -7.47
C ALA A 410 -22.21 -17.92 -8.80
N GLY A 411 -20.91 -17.64 -8.73
CA GLY A 411 -20.01 -17.20 -9.78
C GLY A 411 -20.43 -15.89 -10.42
N ASP A 412 -20.70 -14.93 -9.56
CA ASP A 412 -20.92 -13.52 -9.89
C ASP A 412 -19.65 -12.83 -10.42
N PHE A 413 -18.49 -13.49 -10.38
CA PHE A 413 -17.17 -12.88 -10.68
C PHE A 413 -16.42 -13.49 -11.88
N MET A 414 -16.89 -14.63 -12.39
CA MET A 414 -16.25 -15.36 -13.50
C MET A 414 -17.04 -15.12 -14.79
N ASP A 415 -17.04 -13.88 -15.24
CA ASP A 415 -17.58 -13.43 -16.53
C ASP A 415 -16.54 -12.62 -17.32
N GLU A 416 -16.73 -12.47 -18.62
CA GLU A 416 -15.77 -11.76 -19.48
C GLU A 416 -15.64 -10.27 -19.16
N THR A 417 -16.69 -9.63 -18.64
CA THR A 417 -16.69 -8.20 -18.31
C THR A 417 -15.79 -7.89 -17.11
N ILE A 418 -15.57 -8.87 -16.23
CA ILE A 418 -14.66 -8.78 -15.09
C ILE A 418 -13.29 -9.34 -15.44
N VAL A 419 -13.26 -10.53 -16.05
CA VAL A 419 -12.02 -11.27 -16.32
C VAL A 419 -11.15 -10.54 -17.32
N PHE A 420 -11.70 -10.01 -18.41
CA PHE A 420 -10.90 -9.35 -19.45
C PHE A 420 -10.16 -8.12 -18.93
N PRO A 421 -10.80 -7.13 -18.26
CA PRO A 421 -10.10 -6.01 -17.66
C PRO A 421 -9.06 -6.45 -16.63
N LEU A 422 -9.36 -7.45 -15.79
CA LEU A 422 -8.40 -7.94 -14.80
C LEU A 422 -7.14 -8.52 -15.44
N VAL A 423 -7.28 -9.30 -16.51
CA VAL A 423 -6.14 -9.85 -17.24
C VAL A 423 -5.32 -8.74 -17.90
N GLN A 424 -5.96 -7.69 -18.43
CA GLN A 424 -5.22 -6.52 -18.93
C GLN A 424 -4.41 -5.82 -17.84
N LEU A 425 -4.96 -5.69 -16.63
CA LEU A 425 -4.26 -5.08 -15.49
C LEU A 425 -3.06 -5.88 -14.96
N LEU A 426 -2.94 -7.16 -15.33
CA LEU A 426 -1.72 -7.94 -15.05
C LEU A 426 -0.50 -7.37 -15.78
N GLN A 427 -0.71 -6.60 -16.84
CA GLN A 427 0.33 -5.91 -17.61
C GLN A 427 0.34 -4.39 -17.37
N ASP A 428 -0.32 -3.90 -16.32
CA ASP A 428 -0.37 -2.48 -16.01
C ASP A 428 1.05 -1.90 -15.79
N PRO A 429 1.36 -0.69 -16.29
CA PRO A 429 2.66 -0.06 -16.07
C PRO A 429 2.97 0.20 -14.58
N CYS A 430 1.95 0.21 -13.71
CA CYS A 430 2.09 0.41 -12.28
C CYS A 430 2.08 -0.93 -11.53
N THR A 431 3.20 -1.28 -10.91
CA THR A 431 3.35 -2.53 -10.15
C THR A 431 2.33 -2.67 -9.01
N SER A 432 1.92 -1.58 -8.37
CA SER A 432 0.88 -1.65 -7.32
C SER A 432 -0.48 -2.06 -7.88
N VAL A 433 -0.81 -1.69 -9.12
CA VAL A 433 -2.01 -2.14 -9.82
C VAL A 433 -1.90 -3.62 -10.15
N GLN A 434 -0.75 -4.07 -10.69
CA GLN A 434 -0.51 -5.49 -10.97
C GLN A 434 -0.66 -6.35 -9.72
N VAL A 435 -0.07 -5.95 -8.58
CA VAL A 435 -0.20 -6.67 -7.31
C VAL A 435 -1.66 -6.71 -6.85
N ALA A 436 -2.39 -5.60 -6.93
CA ALA A 436 -3.80 -5.54 -6.56
C ALA A 436 -4.66 -6.45 -7.46
N ALA A 437 -4.42 -6.43 -8.77
CA ALA A 437 -5.10 -7.25 -9.76
C ALA A 437 -4.82 -8.75 -9.53
N LEU A 438 -3.56 -9.16 -9.35
CA LEU A 438 -3.20 -10.54 -9.01
C LEU A 438 -3.89 -11.02 -7.73
N SER A 439 -3.95 -10.15 -6.72
CA SER A 439 -4.65 -10.40 -5.47
C SER A 439 -6.16 -10.60 -5.65
N ALA A 440 -6.80 -9.89 -6.59
CA ALA A 440 -8.21 -10.11 -6.94
C ALA A 440 -8.40 -11.40 -7.75
N VAL A 441 -7.55 -11.61 -8.76
CA VAL A 441 -7.53 -12.79 -9.62
C VAL A 441 -7.40 -14.06 -8.78
N GLY A 442 -6.47 -14.12 -7.83
CA GLY A 442 -6.29 -15.33 -7.05
C GLY A 442 -7.49 -15.74 -6.20
N ASN A 443 -8.36 -14.81 -5.80
CA ASN A 443 -9.66 -15.18 -5.21
C ASN A 443 -10.65 -15.70 -6.26
N ILE A 444 -10.73 -15.01 -7.41
CA ILE A 444 -11.73 -15.28 -8.45
C ILE A 444 -11.47 -16.61 -9.17
N VAL A 445 -10.20 -16.95 -9.43
CA VAL A 445 -9.82 -18.19 -10.13
C VAL A 445 -9.98 -19.44 -9.27
N LEU A 446 -10.24 -19.30 -7.96
CA LEU A 446 -10.71 -20.37 -7.09
C LEU A 446 -12.20 -20.70 -7.39
N ASP A 447 -12.49 -20.89 -8.68
CA ASP A 447 -13.83 -21.07 -9.22
C ASP A 447 -14.26 -22.53 -9.10
N PHE A 448 -15.37 -22.78 -8.40
CA PHE A 448 -15.97 -24.10 -8.21
C PHE A 448 -16.98 -24.47 -9.32
N THR A 449 -17.26 -23.54 -10.24
CA THR A 449 -18.36 -23.65 -11.22
C THR A 449 -17.93 -24.04 -12.63
N LYS A 450 -16.68 -24.49 -12.80
CA LYS A 450 -16.08 -24.89 -14.10
C LYS A 450 -16.02 -23.78 -15.17
N ARG A 451 -16.08 -22.50 -14.77
CA ARG A 451 -15.94 -21.31 -15.65
C ARG A 451 -14.48 -20.84 -15.82
N ARG A 452 -13.51 -21.55 -15.22
CA ARG A 452 -12.05 -21.32 -15.37
C ARG A 452 -11.59 -21.18 -16.83
N SER A 453 -12.27 -21.84 -17.77
CA SER A 453 -11.99 -21.74 -19.21
C SER A 453 -12.09 -20.31 -19.75
N ILE A 454 -12.92 -19.45 -19.16
CA ILE A 454 -13.01 -18.02 -19.54
C ILE A 454 -11.68 -17.32 -19.23
N PHE A 455 -11.15 -17.52 -18.02
CA PHE A 455 -9.86 -16.95 -17.60
C PHE A 455 -8.70 -17.42 -18.48
N ILE A 456 -8.68 -18.72 -18.81
CA ILE A 456 -7.67 -19.30 -19.70
C ILE A 456 -7.80 -18.71 -21.12
N ARG A 457 -9.02 -18.64 -21.68
CA ARG A 457 -9.28 -18.08 -23.02
C ARG A 457 -8.88 -16.61 -23.15
N CYS A 458 -9.02 -15.83 -22.07
CA CYS A 458 -8.54 -14.45 -22.02
C CYS A 458 -7.00 -14.33 -21.93
N GLY A 459 -6.25 -15.44 -21.93
CA GLY A 459 -4.79 -15.46 -21.79
C GLY A 459 -4.31 -15.30 -20.34
N GLY A 460 -5.22 -15.39 -19.36
CA GLY A 460 -4.89 -15.16 -17.95
C GLY A 460 -3.86 -16.15 -17.40
N ALA A 461 -3.94 -17.43 -17.79
CA ALA A 461 -2.97 -18.45 -17.36
C ALA A 461 -1.54 -18.09 -17.78
N THR A 462 -1.34 -17.76 -19.07
CA THR A 462 -0.05 -17.32 -19.62
C THR A 462 0.51 -16.10 -18.91
N GLN A 463 -0.33 -15.10 -18.62
CA GLN A 463 0.11 -13.93 -17.86
C GLN A 463 0.56 -14.28 -16.43
N LEU A 464 -0.15 -15.19 -15.76
CA LEU A 464 0.25 -15.65 -14.43
C LEU A 464 1.58 -16.41 -14.48
N VAL A 465 1.81 -17.25 -15.50
CA VAL A 465 3.09 -17.92 -15.71
C VAL A 465 4.22 -16.91 -15.91
N GLN A 466 4.03 -15.91 -16.77
CA GLN A 466 5.02 -14.86 -17.00
C GLN A 466 5.34 -14.08 -15.71
N LEU A 467 4.33 -13.66 -14.96
CA LEU A 467 4.51 -12.89 -13.72
C LEU A 467 5.14 -13.72 -12.59
N SER A 468 4.94 -15.05 -12.59
CA SER A 468 5.62 -15.95 -11.66
C SER A 468 7.14 -15.94 -11.82
N LYS A 469 7.64 -15.54 -13.00
CA LYS A 469 9.07 -15.43 -13.35
C LYS A 469 9.61 -13.98 -13.21
N SER A 470 8.84 -13.06 -12.63
CA SER A 470 9.22 -11.65 -12.48
C SER A 470 10.42 -11.43 -11.54
N MET A 471 11.20 -10.37 -11.76
CA MET A 471 12.23 -9.96 -10.79
C MET A 471 11.64 -9.41 -9.48
N ASP A 472 10.39 -8.93 -9.51
CA ASP A 472 9.69 -8.43 -8.33
C ASP A 472 9.07 -9.59 -7.53
N SER A 473 9.45 -9.73 -6.26
CA SER A 473 9.01 -10.84 -5.42
C SER A 473 7.52 -10.79 -5.05
N ALA A 474 6.91 -9.60 -4.99
CA ALA A 474 5.47 -9.46 -4.72
C ALA A 474 4.65 -9.93 -5.92
N LEU A 475 5.10 -9.64 -7.14
CA LEU A 475 4.50 -10.18 -8.37
C LEU A 475 4.62 -11.71 -8.42
N ARG A 476 5.83 -12.26 -8.19
CA ARG A 476 6.02 -13.72 -8.15
C ARG A 476 5.11 -14.40 -7.13
N LEU A 477 5.07 -13.86 -5.91
CA LEU A 477 4.24 -14.38 -4.82
C LEU A 477 2.75 -14.42 -5.17
N ASN A 478 2.19 -13.30 -5.65
CA ASN A 478 0.75 -13.23 -5.94
C ASN A 478 0.40 -14.03 -7.20
N ALA A 479 1.28 -14.10 -8.20
CA ALA A 479 1.08 -14.93 -9.39
C ALA A 479 1.07 -16.43 -9.04
N LEU A 480 2.01 -16.90 -8.22
CA LEU A 480 2.01 -18.28 -7.73
C LEU A 480 0.79 -18.62 -6.90
N TRP A 481 0.34 -17.70 -6.04
CA TRP A 481 -0.88 -17.88 -5.27
C TRP A 481 -2.12 -18.02 -6.19
N ALA A 482 -2.20 -17.19 -7.24
CA ALA A 482 -3.27 -17.30 -8.23
C ALA A 482 -3.18 -18.61 -9.05
N LEU A 483 -1.99 -19.00 -9.51
CA LEU A 483 -1.77 -20.28 -10.20
C LEU A 483 -2.15 -21.47 -9.34
N ARG A 484 -1.75 -21.46 -8.05
CA ARG A 484 -2.11 -22.50 -7.09
C ARG A 484 -3.62 -22.63 -6.98
N ASN A 485 -4.35 -21.52 -6.90
CA ASN A 485 -5.81 -21.52 -6.79
C ASN A 485 -6.48 -21.97 -8.11
N LEU A 486 -5.93 -21.56 -9.26
CA LEU A 486 -6.37 -22.04 -10.57
C LEU A 486 -6.18 -23.57 -10.72
N MET A 487 -5.09 -24.09 -10.16
CA MET A 487 -4.75 -25.52 -10.14
C MET A 487 -5.60 -26.36 -9.19
N PHE A 488 -6.27 -25.73 -8.23
CA PHE A 488 -7.06 -26.42 -7.21
C PHE A 488 -8.27 -27.13 -7.84
N LEU A 489 -8.33 -28.46 -7.76
CA LEU A 489 -9.34 -29.29 -8.42
C LEU A 489 -9.39 -29.05 -9.95
N ALA A 490 -8.27 -28.71 -10.57
CA ALA A 490 -8.17 -28.64 -12.04
C ALA A 490 -8.19 -30.06 -12.64
N ASP A 491 -8.75 -30.20 -13.84
CA ASP A 491 -8.65 -31.43 -14.61
C ASP A 491 -7.25 -31.61 -15.20
N THR A 492 -6.97 -32.80 -15.70
CA THR A 492 -5.66 -33.15 -16.26
C THR A 492 -5.30 -32.26 -17.45
N THR A 493 -6.26 -31.93 -18.33
CA THR A 493 -6.01 -31.06 -19.49
C THR A 493 -5.52 -29.67 -19.07
N CYS A 494 -6.16 -29.06 -18.06
CA CYS A 494 -5.75 -27.77 -17.52
C CYS A 494 -4.36 -27.84 -16.87
N LYS A 495 -4.09 -28.92 -16.11
CA LYS A 495 -2.78 -29.19 -15.49
C LYS A 495 -1.67 -29.27 -16.53
N GLU A 496 -1.88 -30.05 -17.59
CA GLU A 496 -0.94 -30.21 -18.71
C GLU A 496 -0.67 -28.88 -19.41
N GLY A 497 -1.71 -28.09 -19.72
CA GLY A 497 -1.56 -26.79 -20.37
C GLY A 497 -0.71 -25.82 -19.56
N ILE A 498 -1.01 -25.66 -18.26
CA ILE A 498 -0.25 -24.75 -17.39
C ILE A 498 1.19 -25.27 -17.19
N PHE A 499 1.37 -26.58 -17.00
CA PHE A 499 2.69 -27.17 -16.83
C PHE A 499 3.56 -27.02 -18.08
N GLY A 500 2.97 -27.15 -19.28
CA GLY A 500 3.66 -26.93 -20.54
C GLY A 500 4.22 -25.51 -20.71
N GLU A 501 3.55 -24.50 -20.16
CA GLU A 501 4.05 -23.11 -20.16
C GLU A 501 5.06 -22.82 -19.03
N LEU A 502 4.88 -23.44 -17.85
CA LEU A 502 5.78 -23.22 -16.72
C LEU A 502 7.11 -23.94 -16.93
N GLU A 503 7.09 -25.18 -17.44
CA GLU A 503 8.22 -26.11 -17.56
C GLU A 503 8.76 -26.58 -16.19
N ALA A 504 9.41 -27.75 -16.17
CA ALA A 504 9.85 -28.36 -14.91
C ALA A 504 11.03 -27.58 -14.29
N SER A 505 11.96 -27.12 -15.12
CA SER A 505 13.09 -26.28 -14.70
C SER A 505 12.66 -24.98 -14.00
N SER A 506 11.65 -24.28 -14.52
CA SER A 506 11.17 -23.05 -13.88
C SER A 506 10.47 -23.32 -12.55
N LEU A 507 9.67 -24.39 -12.46
CA LEU A 507 9.07 -24.81 -11.18
C LEU A 507 10.14 -25.15 -10.14
N ALA A 508 11.18 -25.87 -10.55
CA ALA A 508 12.31 -26.17 -9.67
C ALA A 508 13.02 -24.90 -9.19
N SER A 509 13.22 -23.91 -10.08
CA SER A 509 13.77 -22.61 -9.70
C SER A 509 12.89 -21.88 -8.68
N LEU A 510 11.57 -21.92 -8.82
CA LEU A 510 10.61 -21.27 -7.90
C LEU A 510 10.55 -21.97 -6.54
N VAL A 511 10.68 -23.30 -6.50
CA VAL A 511 10.86 -24.07 -5.24
C VAL A 511 12.14 -23.64 -4.52
N CYS A 512 13.15 -23.21 -5.26
CA CYS A 512 14.43 -22.71 -4.75
C CYS A 512 14.54 -21.17 -4.71
N ASP A 513 13.44 -20.42 -4.83
CA ASP A 513 13.44 -18.94 -4.84
C ASP A 513 14.14 -18.34 -3.61
N SER A 514 14.73 -17.15 -3.70
CA SER A 514 15.37 -16.52 -2.54
C SER A 514 14.36 -16.20 -1.41
N GLU A 515 13.10 -15.95 -1.76
CA GLU A 515 12.06 -15.53 -0.83
C GLU A 515 11.25 -16.71 -0.27
N PRO A 516 11.24 -16.94 1.07
CA PRO A 516 10.54 -18.07 1.67
C PRO A 516 9.03 -18.14 1.38
N VAL A 517 8.38 -16.98 1.26
CA VAL A 517 6.94 -16.90 0.94
C VAL A 517 6.65 -17.34 -0.49
N VAL A 518 7.60 -17.11 -1.42
CA VAL A 518 7.50 -17.58 -2.81
C VAL A 518 7.71 -19.09 -2.86
N GLN A 519 8.72 -19.60 -2.15
CA GLN A 519 8.96 -21.05 -2.00
C GLN A 519 7.72 -21.79 -1.48
N GLU A 520 7.06 -21.24 -0.44
CA GLU A 520 5.83 -21.81 0.11
C GLU A 520 4.72 -21.93 -0.95
N GLN A 521 4.46 -20.85 -1.71
CA GLN A 521 3.42 -20.89 -2.75
C GLN A 521 3.81 -21.77 -3.94
N ALA A 522 5.10 -21.84 -4.30
CA ALA A 522 5.58 -22.73 -5.35
C ALA A 522 5.35 -24.20 -4.98
N LEU A 523 5.73 -24.61 -3.76
CA LEU A 523 5.47 -25.97 -3.26
C LEU A 523 3.98 -26.28 -3.19
N ALA A 524 3.16 -25.32 -2.76
CA ALA A 524 1.71 -25.49 -2.72
C ALA A 524 1.08 -25.60 -4.14
N LEU A 525 1.62 -24.89 -5.13
CA LEU A 525 1.25 -25.04 -6.54
C LEU A 525 1.60 -26.45 -7.05
N VAL A 526 2.83 -26.92 -6.81
CA VAL A 526 3.24 -28.27 -7.23
C VAL A 526 2.40 -29.34 -6.53
N ARG A 527 2.08 -29.17 -5.25
CA ARG A 527 1.17 -30.08 -4.53
C ARG A 527 -0.19 -30.17 -5.23
N ASN A 528 -0.77 -29.05 -5.65
CA ASN A 528 -2.05 -29.04 -6.37
C ASN A 528 -1.91 -29.61 -7.80
N LEU A 529 -0.77 -29.40 -8.46
CA LEU A 529 -0.47 -29.97 -9.77
C LEU A 529 -0.51 -31.50 -9.74
N ILE A 530 0.09 -32.12 -8.72
CA ILE A 530 0.16 -33.59 -8.60
C ILE A 530 -1.03 -34.23 -7.87
N ASP A 531 -1.99 -33.44 -7.41
CA ASP A 531 -3.20 -33.95 -6.73
C ASP A 531 -4.12 -34.70 -7.71
N GLY A 532 -4.77 -35.78 -7.28
CA GLY A 532 -5.67 -36.57 -8.12
C GLY A 532 -5.11 -37.91 -8.60
N SER A 533 -5.08 -38.15 -9.92
CA SER A 533 -4.70 -39.45 -10.48
C SER A 533 -3.18 -39.68 -10.46
N VAL A 534 -2.77 -40.95 -10.59
CA VAL A 534 -1.35 -41.32 -10.65
C VAL A 534 -0.62 -40.63 -11.80
N ASN A 535 -1.28 -40.39 -12.94
CA ASN A 535 -0.70 -39.65 -14.07
C ASN A 535 -0.28 -38.23 -13.70
N CYS A 536 -0.97 -37.58 -12.74
CA CYS A 536 -0.59 -36.25 -12.29
C CYS A 536 0.73 -36.28 -11.48
N ILE A 537 1.07 -37.41 -10.87
CA ILE A 537 2.33 -37.55 -10.12
C ILE A 537 3.53 -37.50 -11.07
N GLU A 538 3.38 -37.93 -12.33
CA GLU A 538 4.46 -37.93 -13.32
C GLU A 538 5.05 -36.53 -13.58
N PHE A 539 4.29 -35.44 -13.33
CA PHE A 539 4.80 -34.08 -13.51
C PHE A 539 6.04 -33.77 -12.66
N VAL A 540 6.17 -34.32 -11.45
CA VAL A 540 7.36 -34.09 -10.61
C VAL A 540 8.58 -34.91 -11.04
N PHE A 541 8.38 -35.86 -11.97
CA PHE A 541 9.42 -36.70 -12.58
C PHE A 541 9.87 -36.20 -13.96
N ALA A 542 9.25 -35.14 -14.49
CA ALA A 542 9.71 -34.47 -15.70
C ALA A 542 11.16 -33.97 -15.56
N GLU A 543 11.88 -33.91 -16.69
CA GLU A 543 13.29 -33.48 -16.77
C GLU A 543 14.17 -34.18 -15.71
N ASP A 544 14.17 -35.52 -15.72
CA ASP A 544 14.92 -36.37 -14.79
C ASP A 544 14.61 -36.11 -13.31
N GLY A 545 13.35 -35.73 -13.00
CA GLY A 545 12.89 -35.49 -11.64
C GLY A 545 13.45 -34.24 -10.97
N ILE A 546 13.83 -33.21 -11.76
CA ILE A 546 14.42 -31.97 -11.24
C ILE A 546 13.57 -31.30 -10.14
N ILE A 547 12.24 -31.39 -10.25
CA ILE A 547 11.31 -30.86 -9.25
C ILE A 547 11.42 -31.65 -7.95
N LEU A 548 11.28 -32.98 -8.01
CA LEU A 548 11.36 -33.85 -6.84
C LEU A 548 12.71 -33.70 -6.12
N HIS A 549 13.81 -33.63 -6.87
CA HIS A 549 15.14 -33.41 -6.31
C HIS A 549 15.27 -32.04 -5.62
N SER A 550 14.69 -31.00 -6.20
CA SER A 550 14.70 -29.65 -5.60
C SER A 550 13.87 -29.59 -4.32
N VAL A 551 12.72 -30.27 -4.27
CA VAL A 551 11.92 -30.44 -3.04
C VAL A 551 12.73 -31.16 -1.96
N GLY A 552 13.35 -32.28 -2.30
CA GLY A 552 14.16 -33.06 -1.35
C GLY A 552 15.33 -32.24 -0.77
N ARG A 553 16.08 -31.52 -1.61
CA ARG A 553 17.15 -30.61 -1.15
C ARG A 553 16.61 -29.54 -0.21
N LYS A 554 15.44 -28.97 -0.51
CA LYS A 554 14.85 -27.90 0.31
C LYS A 554 14.38 -28.40 1.68
N LEU A 555 13.84 -29.61 1.75
CA LEU A 555 13.45 -30.22 3.03
C LEU A 555 14.67 -30.57 3.90
N GLN A 556 15.80 -30.93 3.27
CA GLN A 556 17.06 -31.21 3.96
C GLN A 556 17.73 -29.95 4.52
N SER A 557 17.46 -28.77 3.98
CA SER A 557 18.10 -27.52 4.40
C SER A 557 17.43 -26.86 5.64
N VAL A 558 16.75 -27.63 6.48
CA VAL A 558 15.95 -27.16 7.65
C VAL A 558 15.09 -25.93 7.30
N PRO A 559 14.08 -26.10 6.43
CA PRO A 559 13.29 -24.97 5.95
C PRO A 559 12.37 -24.41 7.05
N LYS A 560 11.82 -23.21 6.82
CA LYS A 560 10.72 -22.70 7.65
C LYS A 560 9.57 -23.70 7.69
N VAL A 561 8.84 -23.73 8.80
CA VAL A 561 7.80 -24.73 9.05
C VAL A 561 6.73 -24.76 7.96
N GLU A 562 6.37 -23.61 7.39
CA GLU A 562 5.38 -23.48 6.32
C GLU A 562 5.83 -24.19 5.03
N ILE A 563 7.11 -24.02 4.67
CA ILE A 563 7.74 -24.68 3.51
C ILE A 563 7.83 -26.19 3.77
N ALA A 564 8.24 -26.59 4.99
CA ALA A 564 8.30 -27.99 5.39
C ALA A 564 6.93 -28.67 5.25
N ILE A 565 5.86 -28.00 5.70
CA ILE A 565 4.48 -28.50 5.60
C ILE A 565 4.11 -28.73 4.13
N GLN A 566 4.33 -27.75 3.24
CA GLN A 566 3.98 -27.92 1.82
C GLN A 566 4.80 -29.03 1.16
N GLY A 567 6.12 -29.07 1.41
CA GLY A 567 7.00 -30.09 0.84
C GLY A 567 6.67 -31.51 1.33
N MET A 568 6.33 -31.66 2.61
CA MET A 568 5.91 -32.97 3.14
C MET A 568 4.55 -33.41 2.60
N TYR A 569 3.57 -32.51 2.44
CA TYR A 569 2.32 -32.88 1.78
C TYR A 569 2.51 -33.22 0.29
N LEU A 570 3.46 -32.56 -0.38
CA LEU A 570 3.85 -32.93 -1.74
C LEU A 570 4.43 -34.36 -1.77
N LEU A 571 5.39 -34.69 -0.91
CA LEU A 571 5.93 -36.05 -0.82
C LEU A 571 4.85 -37.07 -0.41
N CYS A 572 3.89 -36.68 0.44
CA CYS A 572 2.73 -37.49 0.79
C CYS A 572 1.88 -37.83 -0.44
N ASN A 573 1.66 -36.86 -1.33
CA ASN A 573 0.94 -37.06 -2.59
C ASN A 573 1.73 -37.96 -3.56
N VAL A 574 3.05 -37.77 -3.70
CA VAL A 574 3.88 -38.69 -4.52
C VAL A 574 3.84 -40.10 -3.94
N ALA A 575 3.92 -40.24 -2.62
CA ALA A 575 3.88 -41.52 -1.92
C ALA A 575 2.53 -42.24 -2.05
N SER A 576 1.46 -41.60 -2.50
CA SER A 576 0.18 -42.28 -2.77
C SER A 576 0.17 -43.03 -4.11
N GLY A 577 1.17 -42.79 -4.97
CA GLY A 577 1.33 -43.41 -6.28
C GLY A 577 1.79 -44.87 -6.26
N ASN A 578 2.32 -45.31 -7.41
CA ASN A 578 2.85 -46.66 -7.62
C ASN A 578 4.19 -46.89 -6.89
N GLU A 579 4.76 -48.08 -7.08
CA GLU A 579 6.02 -48.49 -6.43
C GLU A 579 7.21 -47.60 -6.78
N PHE A 580 7.34 -47.21 -8.06
CA PHE A 580 8.39 -46.29 -8.50
C PHE A 580 8.30 -44.95 -7.75
N HIS A 581 7.09 -44.40 -7.58
CA HIS A 581 6.88 -43.17 -6.83
C HIS A 581 7.23 -43.31 -5.35
N LYS A 582 6.84 -44.42 -4.72
CA LYS A 582 7.16 -44.68 -3.30
C LYS A 582 8.66 -44.81 -3.07
N ASP A 583 9.37 -45.52 -3.96
CA ASP A 583 10.82 -45.67 -3.87
C ASP A 583 11.56 -44.34 -4.12
N ALA A 584 11.06 -43.51 -5.04
CA ALA A 584 11.58 -42.17 -5.24
C ALA A 584 11.43 -41.29 -3.99
N VAL A 585 10.29 -41.35 -3.29
CA VAL A 585 10.10 -40.65 -2.00
C VAL A 585 11.04 -41.21 -0.94
N MET A 586 11.19 -42.54 -0.84
CA MET A 586 12.14 -43.16 0.09
C MET A 586 13.57 -42.65 -0.12
N ASN A 587 13.99 -42.46 -1.37
CA ASN A 587 15.32 -41.91 -1.69
C ASN A 587 15.49 -40.43 -1.27
N GLN A 588 14.41 -39.66 -1.15
CA GLN A 588 14.46 -38.30 -0.60
C GLN A 588 14.53 -38.31 0.94
N LEU A 589 13.79 -39.22 1.59
CA LEU A 589 13.67 -39.29 3.05
C LEU A 589 14.86 -39.98 3.73
N VAL A 590 15.38 -41.04 3.11
CA VAL A 590 16.39 -41.94 3.68
C VAL A 590 17.59 -42.00 2.75
N LYS A 591 18.37 -40.90 2.68
CA LYS A 591 19.72 -40.96 2.12
C LYS A 591 20.66 -41.60 3.14
N GLN A 592 21.59 -42.45 2.69
CA GLN A 592 22.61 -43.02 3.57
C GLN A 592 23.35 -41.89 4.28
N ALA A 593 23.33 -41.92 5.61
CA ALA A 593 23.95 -40.92 6.44
C ALA A 593 25.47 -41.11 6.40
N ASP A 594 26.17 -40.41 5.51
CA ASP A 594 27.64 -40.42 5.49
C ASP A 594 28.24 -39.65 6.69
N ASN A 595 27.48 -38.80 7.39
CA ASN A 595 28.04 -37.83 8.35
C ASN A 595 27.27 -37.68 9.69
N GLY A 596 26.60 -38.72 10.20
CA GLY A 596 26.04 -38.71 11.57
C GLY A 596 24.95 -37.66 11.87
N MET A 597 24.47 -36.92 10.86
CA MET A 597 23.36 -35.98 11.02
C MET A 597 22.04 -36.72 11.22
N GLN A 598 21.23 -36.24 12.18
CA GLN A 598 19.88 -36.73 12.43
C GLN A 598 19.03 -36.53 11.16
N SER A 599 18.22 -37.53 10.79
CA SER A 599 17.31 -37.40 9.64
C SER A 599 16.35 -36.23 9.86
N PHE A 600 16.21 -35.34 8.88
CA PHE A 600 15.24 -34.23 8.92
C PHE A 600 13.80 -34.72 9.18
N MET A 601 13.49 -35.97 8.82
CA MET A 601 12.21 -36.58 9.14
C MET A 601 11.99 -36.74 10.64
N ILE A 602 13.03 -37.03 11.42
CA ILE A 602 12.93 -37.09 12.89
C ILE A 602 12.70 -35.68 13.44
N GLU A 603 13.41 -34.68 12.92
CA GLU A 603 13.21 -33.27 13.33
C GLU A 603 11.76 -32.82 13.05
N PHE A 604 11.20 -33.18 11.89
CA PHE A 604 9.82 -32.84 11.54
C PHE A 604 8.79 -33.57 12.41
N LEU A 605 9.05 -34.83 12.76
CA LEU A 605 8.24 -35.59 13.71
C LEU A 605 8.34 -35.02 15.15
N GLN A 606 9.43 -34.36 15.50
CA GLN A 606 9.64 -33.69 16.79
C GLN A 606 9.18 -32.23 16.79
N SER A 607 8.74 -31.70 15.64
CA SER A 607 8.29 -30.31 15.52
C SER A 607 7.17 -29.98 16.50
N SER A 608 7.15 -28.76 17.03
CA SER A 608 6.02 -28.24 17.82
C SER A 608 4.74 -28.09 16.98
N ASN A 609 4.86 -27.96 15.66
CA ASN A 609 3.73 -27.77 14.74
C ASN A 609 3.05 -29.11 14.40
N SER A 610 1.77 -29.24 14.78
CA SER A 610 0.99 -30.46 14.55
C SER A 610 0.75 -30.76 13.07
N GLN A 611 0.63 -29.75 12.20
CA GLN A 611 0.42 -29.97 10.76
C GLN A 611 1.66 -30.59 10.11
N LEU A 612 2.86 -30.17 10.52
CA LEU A 612 4.10 -30.77 10.01
C LEU A 612 4.24 -32.22 10.47
N ARG A 613 3.92 -32.51 11.73
CA ARG A 613 3.87 -33.89 12.24
C ARG A 613 2.85 -34.73 11.49
N THR A 614 1.64 -34.21 11.26
CA THR A 614 0.59 -34.88 10.47
C THR A 614 1.07 -35.23 9.06
N ALA A 615 1.63 -34.27 8.32
CA ALA A 615 2.13 -34.50 6.97
C ALA A 615 3.25 -35.57 6.94
N SER A 616 4.13 -35.54 7.95
CA SER A 616 5.24 -36.48 8.08
C SER A 616 4.76 -37.91 8.36
N VAL A 617 3.85 -38.09 9.32
CA VAL A 617 3.29 -39.40 9.65
C VAL A 617 2.43 -39.93 8.49
N TRP A 618 1.67 -39.06 7.81
CA TRP A 618 0.86 -39.49 6.67
C TRP A 618 1.72 -39.95 5.49
N THR A 619 2.82 -39.26 5.20
CA THR A 619 3.79 -39.72 4.20
C THR A 619 4.27 -41.14 4.52
N ILE A 620 4.59 -41.42 5.79
CA ILE A 620 5.01 -42.75 6.23
C ILE A 620 3.92 -43.79 6.01
N ILE A 621 2.67 -43.49 6.38
CA ILE A 621 1.52 -44.38 6.16
C ILE A 621 1.37 -44.75 4.68
N ASN A 622 1.53 -43.79 3.77
CA ASN A 622 1.41 -44.03 2.34
C ASN A 622 2.56 -44.91 1.80
N LEU A 623 3.74 -44.84 2.42
CA LEU A 623 4.90 -45.67 2.07
C LEU A 623 4.79 -47.10 2.62
N THR A 624 4.17 -47.28 3.79
CA THR A 624 4.16 -48.57 4.52
C THR A 624 2.85 -49.34 4.40
N PHE A 625 1.98 -49.00 3.45
CA PHE A 625 0.72 -49.71 3.28
C PHE A 625 0.95 -51.21 2.96
N PRO A 626 0.48 -52.17 3.80
CA PRO A 626 0.94 -53.56 3.76
C PRO A 626 0.58 -54.31 2.47
N SER A 627 -0.55 -53.98 1.83
CA SER A 627 -1.03 -54.71 0.63
C SER A 627 -0.35 -54.27 -0.67
N VAL A 628 0.66 -53.41 -0.60
CA VAL A 628 1.39 -52.93 -1.76
C VAL A 628 2.77 -53.60 -1.81
N PRO A 629 3.27 -54.01 -3.00
CA PRO A 629 4.63 -54.56 -3.15
C PRO A 629 5.69 -53.66 -2.50
N GLY A 630 6.86 -54.21 -2.16
CA GLY A 630 7.98 -53.42 -1.61
C GLY A 630 7.78 -52.82 -0.20
N ALA A 631 6.58 -52.93 0.40
CA ALA A 631 6.26 -52.33 1.70
C ALA A 631 7.16 -52.82 2.84
N SER A 632 7.44 -54.12 2.91
CA SER A 632 8.34 -54.71 3.91
C SER A 632 9.77 -54.15 3.82
N GLY A 633 10.29 -53.98 2.61
CA GLY A 633 11.59 -53.35 2.35
C GLY A 633 11.64 -51.89 2.82
N ARG A 634 10.59 -51.11 2.55
CA ARG A 634 10.47 -49.73 3.01
C ARG A 634 10.34 -49.64 4.54
N VAL A 635 9.55 -50.50 5.16
CA VAL A 635 9.44 -50.63 6.63
C VAL A 635 10.80 -50.89 7.27
N SER A 636 11.59 -51.82 6.71
CA SER A 636 12.94 -52.11 7.20
C SER A 636 13.86 -50.91 7.09
N LYS A 637 13.85 -50.18 5.96
CA LYS A 637 14.64 -48.94 5.79
C LYS A 637 14.24 -47.85 6.80
N LEU A 638 12.95 -47.61 7.00
CA LEU A 638 12.45 -46.64 7.97
C LEU A 638 12.77 -47.02 9.43
N ARG A 639 12.74 -48.33 9.74
CA ARG A 639 13.17 -48.85 11.05
C ARG A 639 14.65 -48.58 11.28
N ASN A 640 15.50 -48.89 10.30
CA ASN A 640 16.95 -48.67 10.37
C ASN A 640 17.29 -47.17 10.49
N ALA A 641 16.47 -46.29 9.91
CA ALA A 641 16.59 -44.85 10.04
C ALA A 641 16.08 -44.29 11.39
N GLY A 642 15.63 -45.14 12.33
CA GLY A 642 15.14 -44.72 13.66
C GLY A 642 13.73 -44.13 13.67
N ILE A 643 13.03 -44.08 12.54
CA ILE A 643 11.70 -43.47 12.41
C ILE A 643 10.66 -44.22 13.24
N LEU A 644 10.70 -45.55 13.28
CA LEU A 644 9.78 -46.35 14.10
C LEU A 644 9.89 -46.01 15.59
N SER A 645 11.12 -45.85 16.10
CA SER A 645 11.35 -45.48 17.50
C SER A 645 10.77 -44.10 17.81
N GLN A 646 10.93 -43.14 16.89
CA GLN A 646 10.32 -41.81 17.02
C GLN A 646 8.78 -41.88 16.98
N ILE A 647 8.17 -42.65 16.07
CA ILE A 647 6.70 -42.81 16.04
C ILE A 647 6.17 -43.40 17.36
N LYS A 648 6.88 -44.38 17.93
CA LYS A 648 6.52 -44.99 19.23
C LYS A 648 6.57 -43.99 20.38
N SER A 649 7.53 -43.05 20.41
CA SER A 649 7.58 -42.02 21.45
C SER A 649 6.42 -41.02 21.34
N MET A 650 5.79 -40.91 20.18
CA MET A 650 4.70 -39.97 19.89
C MET A 650 3.29 -40.55 20.13
N VAL A 651 3.13 -41.78 20.65
CA VAL A 651 1.79 -42.40 20.87
C VAL A 651 0.83 -41.52 21.67
N ASN A 652 1.37 -40.67 22.56
CA ASN A 652 0.62 -39.74 23.38
C ASN A 652 0.60 -38.30 22.81
N ASP A 653 0.80 -38.11 21.51
CA ASP A 653 0.80 -36.78 20.87
C ASP A 653 -0.44 -35.94 21.29
N PRO A 654 -0.25 -34.64 21.59
CA PRO A 654 -1.35 -33.77 22.00
C PRO A 654 -2.40 -33.55 20.89
N SER A 655 -2.03 -33.71 19.60
CA SER A 655 -2.97 -33.57 18.49
C SER A 655 -3.74 -34.88 18.25
N PRO A 656 -5.09 -34.87 18.30
CA PRO A 656 -5.89 -36.06 18.01
C PRO A 656 -5.66 -36.62 16.60
N GLU A 657 -5.49 -35.74 15.61
CA GLU A 657 -5.21 -36.12 14.22
C GLU A 657 -3.87 -36.84 14.09
N VAL A 658 -2.81 -36.31 14.70
CA VAL A 658 -1.49 -36.94 14.71
C VAL A 658 -1.56 -38.30 15.41
N LYS A 659 -2.23 -38.38 16.56
CA LYS A 659 -2.41 -39.62 17.33
C LYS A 659 -3.13 -40.71 16.52
N LEU A 660 -4.19 -40.37 15.78
CA LEU A 660 -4.91 -41.30 14.91
C LEU A 660 -3.99 -41.87 13.82
N ARG A 661 -3.20 -41.00 13.18
CA ARG A 661 -2.24 -41.41 12.15
C ARG A 661 -1.11 -42.25 12.71
N ILE A 662 -0.58 -41.92 13.88
CA ILE A 662 0.44 -42.73 14.57
C ILE A 662 -0.05 -44.15 14.81
N ARG A 663 -1.29 -44.32 15.30
CA ARG A 663 -1.87 -45.67 15.50
C ARG A 663 -1.94 -46.45 14.19
N THR A 664 -2.33 -45.78 13.10
CA THR A 664 -2.38 -46.37 11.76
C THR A 664 -0.99 -46.81 11.31
N ALA A 665 0.00 -45.92 11.41
CA ALA A 665 1.39 -46.23 11.06
C ALA A 665 1.93 -47.40 11.87
N LEU A 666 1.74 -47.41 13.20
CA LEU A 666 2.19 -48.51 14.06
C LEU A 666 1.55 -49.85 13.68
N GLY A 667 0.27 -49.88 13.32
CA GLY A 667 -0.39 -51.09 12.83
C GLY A 667 0.20 -51.62 11.51
N GLN A 668 0.65 -50.72 10.62
CA GLN A 668 1.34 -51.11 9.39
C GLN A 668 2.75 -51.66 9.64
N PHE A 669 3.47 -51.07 10.61
CA PHE A 669 4.80 -51.54 11.04
C PHE A 669 4.76 -52.93 11.69
N THR A 670 3.65 -53.30 12.35
CA THR A 670 3.49 -54.63 12.98
C THR A 670 3.07 -55.69 11.97
N THR A 671 2.14 -55.37 11.07
CA THR A 671 1.64 -56.31 10.05
C THR A 671 2.73 -56.71 9.05
N SER A 672 3.53 -55.76 8.59
CA SER A 672 4.62 -56.02 7.62
C SER A 672 5.84 -56.78 8.21
N GLY A 673 5.85 -57.00 9.53
CA GLY A 673 6.90 -57.77 10.22
C GLY A 673 6.58 -59.25 10.42
N ALA A 674 5.36 -59.68 10.08
CA ALA A 674 4.94 -61.08 10.18
C ALA A 674 5.28 -61.92 8.93
N ASP A 675 5.59 -61.28 7.80
CA ASP A 675 5.90 -61.93 6.53
C ASP A 675 7.40 -62.27 6.33
N SER A 676 8.20 -62.21 7.39
CA SER A 676 9.66 -62.42 7.34
C SER A 676 10.19 -63.39 8.41
N THR A 677 9.43 -64.45 8.71
CA THR A 677 9.92 -65.62 9.46
C THR A 677 9.81 -66.88 8.64
#